data_AF-A0A5D2REM3-F1
#
_entry.id   AF-A0A5D2REM3-F1
#
_cell.length_a   1.000
_cell.length_b   1.000
_cell.length_c   1.000
_cell.angle_alpha   90.00
_cell.angle_beta   90.00
_cell.angle_gamma   90.00
#
_symmetry.space_group_name_H-M   'P 1'
#
loop_
_entity.id
_entity.type
_entity.pdbx_description
1 polymer ?
#
loop_
_entity_poly.entity_id
_entity_poly.type
_entity_poly.pdbx_seq_one_letter_code
_entity_poly.pdbx_strand_id
1 'polypeptide(L)'
;MAMAKYSRVDGRKSSSYCSTAVIVVFVAFCLVGIWMFMSSSVVPLENSDLSSQETRNEAKQTLQEGVSKQFDDTSGDISEDATREGGTMPGKVSLNTDEESRKSVEENQEENHGNDSSDEKTDSGNEQKTVDGDDGSGNGKDGEMDSREGESNLESGQAENEGGEMNNNVQAESEENSGEIRSESAEGGKNNDEEVSEDIIKHVDKEDISTEENNEKNQDENSEPSAVENSAESEENNQTSNEILPTAAQSEILTESTTQNGAWSTQAEESQNEKKSQQASISNEENDHQWKVCKSTAGPDYIPCLDNWQVIRKLPSTKHYEHRERHCPSEPPTCLVPLPEGYKRSIKWPKSRDKIWYYNVPHTKLAEVKGHQNWVKVTGEYLTFPGGGTQFKNGALHYIDFLQQSVPDIAWGKRSRVILDVGCGVASFGGYLFERDVLAMSFAPKDEHEAQVQFALERGIPAILNVMGTKRLPFPSSVFDVVHCARCRVPWHVEGGKLLLELNRVLRPGGYFIWSATPVYQKLPEDVGIWQEMSRLTKSMCWDLVTVKKDRLNAVGAAIYQKPSSNDCYNKRSKNVPPLCEESDDPNAAWNVSLQACMHKVPEDSTERGSRWPAQWPERLEQTPYWLNSQIGIYGKAAQEDFTADYNHWKTVVSESYLKGMGIDWSSVRNVMDMKAVYGGFAAALKDLKVWVMNVVPIDAADTLPVIYERGLFGIHHDWCESFNTYPRAYDVLHADHLFSSIQNRCKLVTVIAEVDRILRPEGKLIVRDKTETISAVESMAKSLQWEIRMIYSKDGEGLLCVRKKFWRPTVEEPIKAAIV
;
A
#
# COMPACT_ATOMS: atom_id res chain seq x y z
N MET A 1 12.86 -7.57 31.49
CA MET A 1 12.31 -7.83 30.14
C MET A 1 13.46 -8.31 29.27
N ALA A 2 13.24 -9.21 28.31
CA ALA A 2 14.31 -9.60 27.38
C ALA A 2 14.53 -8.48 26.35
N MET A 3 15.79 -8.16 26.06
CA MET A 3 16.16 -7.25 24.96
C MET A 3 15.82 -7.88 23.61
N ALA A 4 15.53 -7.06 22.61
CA ALA A 4 15.35 -7.51 21.23
C ALA A 4 16.64 -8.19 20.72
N LYS A 5 16.59 -9.51 20.50
CA LYS A 5 17.73 -10.32 20.04
C LYS A 5 18.09 -10.08 18.57
N TYR A 6 17.18 -9.47 17.82
CA TYR A 6 17.31 -9.17 16.40
C TYR A 6 17.07 -7.67 16.20
N SER A 7 17.96 -7.00 15.47
CA SER A 7 17.78 -5.61 15.05
C SER A 7 18.41 -5.40 13.68
N ARG A 8 17.78 -4.59 12.82
CA ARG A 8 18.28 -4.29 11.48
C ARG A 8 19.36 -3.22 11.56
N VAL A 9 20.61 -3.66 11.56
CA VAL A 9 21.77 -2.79 11.30
C VAL A 9 21.84 -2.53 9.79
N ASP A 10 21.40 -1.35 9.34
CA ASP A 10 21.61 -0.92 7.94
C ASP A 10 23.14 -0.84 7.69
N GLY A 11 23.65 -1.81 6.92
CA GLY A 11 25.06 -2.22 6.91
C GLY A 11 26.10 -1.23 6.33
N ARG A 12 25.71 0.01 6.07
CA ARG A 12 26.60 1.14 5.83
C ARG A 12 26.21 2.24 6.81
N LYS A 13 27.01 2.46 7.88
CA LYS A 13 26.99 3.76 8.59
C LYS A 13 27.17 4.83 7.52
N SER A 14 26.31 5.86 7.52
CA SER A 14 26.47 6.96 6.58
C SER A 14 27.84 7.59 6.76
N SER A 15 28.72 7.44 5.77
CA SER A 15 29.95 8.21 5.70
C SER A 15 29.57 9.67 5.48
N SER A 16 29.47 10.43 6.58
CA SER A 16 29.55 11.88 6.50
C SER A 16 30.79 12.21 5.69
N TYR A 17 30.62 12.89 4.55
CA TYR A 17 31.69 13.15 3.58
C TYR A 17 32.66 14.26 4.05
N CYS A 18 32.99 14.26 5.34
CA CYS A 18 34.21 14.89 5.83
C CYS A 18 35.38 13.94 5.52
N SER A 19 35.83 13.97 4.25
CA SER A 19 36.98 13.18 3.80
C SER A 19 38.17 13.42 4.72
N THR A 20 38.91 12.38 5.07
CA THR A 20 40.14 12.51 5.87
C THR A 20 41.16 13.42 5.18
N ALA A 21 41.15 13.52 3.85
CA ALA A 21 41.93 14.52 3.12
C ALA A 21 41.47 15.96 3.41
N VAL A 22 40.16 16.22 3.53
CA VAL A 22 39.64 17.56 3.90
C VAL A 22 39.98 17.90 5.34
N ILE A 23 39.90 16.93 6.27
CA ILE A 23 40.31 17.13 7.67
C ILE A 23 41.82 17.41 7.74
N VAL A 24 42.65 16.64 7.02
CA VAL A 24 44.12 16.84 6.99
C VAL A 24 44.49 18.17 6.32
N VAL A 25 43.82 18.57 5.24
CA VAL A 25 44.04 19.89 4.60
C VAL A 25 43.59 21.03 5.51
N PHE A 26 42.46 20.90 6.21
CA PHE A 26 41.99 21.92 7.16
C PHE A 26 42.95 22.04 8.35
N VAL A 27 43.39 20.92 8.94
CA VAL A 27 44.41 20.90 10.00
C VAL A 27 45.75 21.48 9.51
N ALA A 28 46.17 21.17 8.28
CA ALA A 28 47.37 21.77 7.69
C ALA A 28 47.23 23.29 7.51
N PHE A 29 46.07 23.79 7.03
CA PHE A 29 45.79 25.22 6.95
C PHE A 29 45.76 25.88 8.34
N CYS A 30 45.19 25.24 9.36
CA CYS A 30 45.24 25.72 10.73
C CYS A 30 46.68 25.78 11.27
N LEU A 31 47.51 24.76 11.00
CA LEU A 31 48.91 24.73 11.43
C LEU A 31 49.76 25.79 10.71
N VAL A 32 49.54 26.02 9.41
CA VAL A 32 50.18 27.11 8.66
C VAL A 32 49.71 28.48 9.18
N GLY A 33 48.43 28.64 9.50
CA GLY A 33 47.89 29.85 10.14
C GLY A 33 48.53 30.11 11.50
N ILE A 34 48.64 29.09 12.36
CA ILE A 34 49.33 29.18 13.65
C ILE A 34 50.81 29.55 13.46
N TRP A 35 51.50 28.95 12.49
CA TRP A 35 52.90 29.27 12.17
C TRP A 35 53.09 30.72 11.71
N MET A 36 52.17 31.25 10.89
CA MET A 36 52.15 32.67 10.50
C MET A 36 51.87 33.60 11.69
N PHE A 37 50.93 33.26 12.58
CA PHE A 37 50.65 34.06 13.77
C PHE A 37 51.77 34.02 14.83
N MET A 38 52.56 32.95 14.89
CA MET A 38 53.69 32.79 15.83
C MET A 38 54.98 33.48 15.36
N SER A 39 54.99 34.13 14.18
CA SER A 39 56.19 34.67 13.54
C SER A 39 56.37 36.20 13.68
N SER A 40 55.63 36.86 14.58
CA SER A 40 55.43 38.33 14.56
C SER A 40 55.63 39.07 15.90
N SER A 41 56.77 38.86 16.59
CA SER A 41 57.17 39.74 17.70
C SER A 41 58.68 39.68 18.04
N VAL A 42 59.50 40.46 17.35
CA VAL A 42 60.86 40.79 17.82
C VAL A 42 60.76 41.96 18.78
N VAL A 43 61.11 41.74 20.05
CA VAL A 43 61.06 42.74 21.12
C VAL A 43 62.49 43.22 21.44
N PRO A 44 62.77 44.53 21.47
CA PRO A 44 64.02 45.06 22.03
C PRO A 44 64.00 44.94 23.56
N LEU A 45 65.11 44.48 24.15
CA LEU A 45 65.23 44.32 25.61
C LEU A 45 65.46 45.67 26.31
N GLU A 46 64.99 45.75 27.56
CA GLU A 46 65.73 46.42 28.64
C GLU A 46 65.83 45.45 29.84
N ASN A 47 66.78 45.68 30.75
CA ASN A 47 67.36 44.64 31.62
C ASN A 47 66.89 44.68 33.09
N SER A 48 67.38 43.70 33.87
CA SER A 48 67.49 43.64 35.35
C SER A 48 66.21 43.22 36.13
N ASP A 49 66.28 42.43 37.22
CA ASP A 49 67.42 41.67 37.76
C ASP A 49 67.03 40.52 38.72
N LEU A 50 67.99 39.63 39.00
CA LEU A 50 68.02 38.49 39.97
C LEU A 50 66.91 37.41 39.84
N SER A 51 67.14 36.09 39.94
CA SER A 51 67.80 35.24 40.97
C SER A 51 67.01 35.08 42.29
N SER A 52 66.93 33.92 42.95
CA SER A 52 67.34 32.54 42.59
C SER A 52 66.94 31.53 43.69
N GLN A 53 66.56 30.28 43.33
CA GLN A 53 66.57 29.07 44.19
C GLN A 53 65.62 29.09 45.43
N GLU A 54 65.21 27.98 46.08
CA GLU A 54 65.38 26.55 45.77
C GLU A 54 64.22 25.67 46.31
N THR A 55 64.31 24.37 46.00
CA THR A 55 63.56 23.19 46.50
C THR A 55 63.24 23.16 48.03
N ARG A 56 62.32 22.34 48.59
CA ARG A 56 62.05 20.91 48.32
C ARG A 56 60.86 20.31 49.15
N ASN A 57 60.37 19.13 48.73
CA ASN A 57 59.77 18.01 49.51
C ASN A 57 58.43 18.09 50.30
N GLU A 58 57.45 17.30 49.78
CA GLU A 58 56.73 16.18 50.44
C GLU A 58 55.72 16.32 51.62
N ALA A 59 54.54 15.71 51.37
CA ALA A 59 53.74 14.84 52.26
C ALA A 59 52.61 15.37 53.19
N LYS A 60 51.38 14.95 52.82
CA LYS A 60 50.25 14.44 53.65
C LYS A 60 49.61 15.27 54.80
N GLN A 61 48.37 15.70 54.48
CA GLN A 61 47.11 15.21 55.11
C GLN A 61 46.53 15.91 56.36
N THR A 62 45.18 16.09 56.32
CA THR A 62 44.20 16.36 57.41
C THR A 62 43.68 17.81 57.54
N LEU A 63 42.46 17.93 58.08
CA LEU A 63 41.63 19.13 58.29
C LEU A 63 42.23 20.05 59.41
N GLN A 64 41.77 21.28 59.70
CA GLN A 64 40.37 21.75 59.79
C GLN A 64 40.22 23.30 59.87
N GLU A 65 39.10 23.81 59.34
CA GLU A 65 38.41 25.11 59.54
C GLU A 65 39.14 26.49 59.42
N GLY A 66 38.41 27.44 58.80
CA GLY A 66 38.67 28.88 58.78
C GLY A 66 37.43 29.62 58.28
N VAL A 67 37.09 30.78 58.88
CA VAL A 67 35.74 31.39 58.79
C VAL A 67 35.82 32.91 58.48
N SER A 68 34.97 33.44 57.58
CA SER A 68 34.06 34.60 57.84
C SER A 68 33.57 35.39 56.60
N LYS A 69 32.25 35.70 56.58
CA LYS A 69 31.57 36.93 56.08
C LYS A 69 31.69 37.31 54.57
N GLN A 70 30.79 38.09 53.97
CA GLN A 70 29.63 38.90 54.43
C GLN A 70 28.47 38.69 53.39
N PHE A 71 27.18 38.50 53.72
CA PHE A 71 26.17 39.46 54.27
C PHE A 71 26.00 40.72 53.39
N ASP A 72 24.81 41.29 53.18
CA ASP A 72 23.52 41.27 53.90
C ASP A 72 22.33 41.30 52.85
N ASP A 73 21.04 40.99 53.06
CA ASP A 73 20.17 40.19 53.98
C ASP A 73 18.71 40.20 53.32
N THR A 74 17.47 39.94 53.80
CA THR A 74 16.74 39.68 55.08
C THR A 74 15.35 39.01 54.82
N SER A 75 14.91 38.01 55.63
CA SER A 75 13.49 37.53 55.90
C SER A 75 12.58 37.00 54.75
N GLY A 76 11.57 36.13 54.96
CA GLY A 76 11.02 35.38 56.13
C GLY A 76 9.57 34.88 55.80
N ASP A 77 8.95 33.85 56.39
CA ASP A 77 9.29 33.02 57.57
C ASP A 77 8.47 31.69 57.63
N ILE A 78 9.09 30.60 58.16
CA ILE A 78 8.59 29.59 59.17
C ILE A 78 7.25 28.80 58.93
N SER A 79 7.06 27.48 59.22
CA SER A 79 7.80 26.33 59.84
C SER A 79 7.28 25.00 59.20
N GLU A 80 7.95 23.83 59.09
CA GLU A 80 8.47 22.83 60.08
C GLU A 80 7.44 22.24 61.07
N ASP A 81 7.40 20.95 61.48
CA ASP A 81 7.84 19.62 60.95
C ASP A 81 6.97 18.54 61.73
N ALA A 82 7.23 17.25 62.07
CA ALA A 82 8.39 16.33 62.00
C ALA A 82 8.07 14.82 62.11
N THR A 83 8.84 14.01 61.37
CA THR A 83 9.40 12.66 61.67
C THR A 83 8.55 11.41 62.08
N ARG A 84 8.87 10.30 61.36
CA ARG A 84 9.26 8.93 61.83
C ARG A 84 8.26 7.78 62.08
N GLU A 85 8.72 6.60 61.60
CA GLU A 85 8.77 5.23 62.20
C GLU A 85 7.60 4.73 63.10
N GLY A 86 7.08 3.49 63.01
CA GLY A 86 7.39 2.34 62.16
C GLY A 86 7.03 1.00 62.87
N GLY A 87 6.69 -0.07 62.13
CA GLY A 87 6.64 -1.44 62.68
C GLY A 87 5.34 -2.27 62.55
N THR A 88 5.42 -3.31 61.71
CA THR A 88 4.98 -4.71 61.97
C THR A 88 3.50 -5.05 62.31
N MET A 89 2.90 -5.79 61.37
CA MET A 89 1.77 -6.77 61.41
C MET A 89 1.78 -7.73 62.65
N PRO A 90 0.72 -8.53 62.98
CA PRO A 90 -0.26 -9.12 62.05
C PRO A 90 -1.72 -9.35 62.54
N GLY A 91 -2.58 -9.81 61.62
CA GLY A 91 -3.89 -10.42 61.90
C GLY A 91 -4.50 -11.06 60.63
N LYS A 92 -4.91 -12.32 60.69
CA LYS A 92 -5.53 -13.11 59.58
C LYS A 92 -6.81 -13.79 60.11
N VAL A 93 -7.51 -14.56 59.25
CA VAL A 93 -8.77 -15.34 59.52
C VAL A 93 -10.04 -14.50 59.26
N SER A 94 -11.07 -14.97 58.53
CA SER A 94 -11.18 -16.09 57.57
C SER A 94 -12.42 -15.89 56.66
N LEU A 95 -12.57 -16.73 55.63
CA LEU A 95 -13.80 -16.85 54.83
C LEU A 95 -14.91 -17.58 55.63
N ASN A 96 -16.18 -17.31 55.32
CA ASN A 96 -17.00 -18.28 54.57
C ASN A 96 -18.35 -17.72 54.08
N THR A 97 -18.82 -18.41 53.05
CA THR A 97 -20.18 -18.58 52.48
C THR A 97 -21.26 -19.01 53.50
N ASP A 98 -22.58 -19.08 53.22
CA ASP A 98 -23.37 -19.04 51.95
C ASP A 98 -24.86 -18.61 52.22
N GLU A 99 -25.72 -18.73 51.19
CA GLU A 99 -27.21 -18.96 51.19
C GLU A 99 -28.17 -17.87 50.65
N GLU A 100 -29.30 -18.35 50.11
CA GLU A 100 -30.30 -17.61 49.29
C GLU A 100 -31.54 -17.15 50.08
N SER A 101 -32.26 -16.12 49.59
CA SER A 101 -33.75 -16.18 49.52
C SER A 101 -34.44 -15.03 48.73
N ARG A 102 -35.29 -15.44 47.77
CA ARG A 102 -36.71 -15.06 47.51
C ARG A 102 -37.17 -13.62 47.86
N LYS A 103 -37.66 -12.84 46.86
CA LYS A 103 -39.10 -12.66 46.48
C LYS A 103 -39.99 -12.08 47.61
N SER A 104 -40.55 -10.86 47.55
CA SER A 104 -41.46 -10.18 46.59
C SER A 104 -42.96 -10.37 46.89
N VAL A 105 -43.70 -9.26 47.01
CA VAL A 105 -45.18 -9.08 47.13
C VAL A 105 -45.41 -7.60 46.68
N GLU A 106 -46.02 -7.29 45.53
CA GLU A 106 -47.48 -7.21 45.21
C GLU A 106 -48.09 -5.84 45.58
N GLU A 107 -49.12 -5.26 44.93
CA GLU A 107 -49.74 -5.36 43.57
C GLU A 107 -50.66 -4.09 43.44
N ASN A 108 -51.39 -3.70 42.38
CA ASN A 108 -51.77 -4.25 41.06
C ASN A 108 -51.99 -3.02 40.09
N GLN A 109 -52.75 -2.92 38.98
CA GLN A 109 -53.66 -3.68 38.07
C GLN A 109 -53.73 -2.82 36.75
N GLU A 110 -54.26 -3.17 35.56
CA GLU A 110 -54.91 -4.37 34.98
C GLU A 110 -54.60 -4.40 33.44
N GLU A 111 -55.57 -4.72 32.56
CA GLU A 111 -55.43 -4.94 31.10
C GLU A 111 -56.49 -4.11 30.29
N ASN A 112 -56.81 -4.24 28.98
CA ASN A 112 -56.57 -5.32 27.98
C ASN A 112 -56.76 -4.88 26.48
N HIS A 113 -56.33 -5.76 25.55
CA HIS A 113 -56.59 -5.96 24.09
C HIS A 113 -57.20 -4.88 23.14
N GLY A 114 -56.96 -4.91 21.80
CA GLY A 114 -56.29 -5.92 20.95
C GLY A 114 -56.17 -5.54 19.44
N ASN A 115 -55.95 -6.53 18.56
CA ASN A 115 -55.72 -6.46 17.08
C ASN A 115 -56.89 -5.83 16.28
N ASP A 116 -56.74 -5.30 15.04
CA ASP A 116 -56.45 -6.04 13.78
C ASP A 116 -55.96 -5.15 12.60
N SER A 117 -56.12 -5.60 11.33
CA SER A 117 -55.35 -5.18 10.15
C SER A 117 -56.19 -4.93 8.85
N SER A 118 -55.47 -4.56 7.76
CA SER A 118 -55.83 -4.50 6.31
C SER A 118 -56.64 -3.33 5.68
N ASP A 119 -55.95 -2.62 4.77
CA ASP A 119 -56.26 -2.40 3.33
C ASP A 119 -56.92 -1.15 2.68
N GLU A 120 -56.32 -0.82 1.51
CA GLU A 120 -56.74 -0.12 0.27
C GLU A 120 -57.12 1.40 0.16
N LYS A 121 -56.29 2.14 -0.63
CA LYS A 121 -56.55 2.90 -1.91
C LYS A 121 -57.73 3.93 -2.02
N THR A 122 -57.75 4.96 -2.88
CA THR A 122 -56.88 5.49 -3.98
C THR A 122 -57.21 6.97 -4.28
N ASP A 123 -56.49 7.58 -5.25
CA ASP A 123 -56.92 8.74 -6.09
C ASP A 123 -56.96 10.16 -5.46
N SER A 124 -56.78 11.28 -6.19
CA SER A 124 -56.02 11.62 -7.41
C SER A 124 -55.98 13.16 -7.58
N GLY A 125 -55.31 13.68 -8.63
CA GLY A 125 -55.49 15.07 -9.10
C GLY A 125 -54.20 15.84 -9.38
N ASN A 126 -54.01 16.24 -10.64
CA ASN A 126 -52.89 17.06 -11.14
C ASN A 126 -53.45 18.31 -11.84
N GLU A 127 -52.69 19.42 -11.92
CA GLU A 127 -52.52 20.28 -13.12
C GLU A 127 -51.86 21.66 -12.82
N GLN A 128 -51.60 22.44 -13.89
CA GLN A 128 -50.46 23.35 -14.04
C GLN A 128 -50.71 24.46 -15.10
N LYS A 129 -50.35 25.73 -14.80
CA LYS A 129 -50.08 26.89 -15.71
C LYS A 129 -49.76 28.14 -14.82
N THR A 130 -48.80 29.07 -15.04
CA THR A 130 -48.24 29.83 -16.21
C THR A 130 -49.22 30.85 -16.83
N VAL A 131 -48.86 32.09 -17.20
CA VAL A 131 -47.64 32.95 -17.10
C VAL A 131 -48.08 34.42 -17.39
N ASP A 132 -47.27 35.44 -17.03
CA ASP A 132 -47.12 36.84 -17.57
C ASP A 132 -46.54 37.74 -16.43
N GLY A 133 -45.83 38.87 -16.59
CA GLY A 133 -45.53 39.80 -17.71
C GLY A 133 -46.04 41.23 -17.35
N ASP A 134 -45.35 42.37 -17.54
CA ASP A 134 -43.96 42.69 -17.94
C ASP A 134 -43.62 44.19 -17.57
N ASP A 135 -42.32 44.53 -17.56
CA ASP A 135 -41.60 45.85 -17.62
C ASP A 135 -42.01 47.11 -16.77
N GLY A 136 -41.04 48.01 -16.52
CA GLY A 136 -41.23 49.36 -15.94
C GLY A 136 -39.97 50.04 -15.38
N SER A 137 -39.50 51.14 -16.01
CA SER A 137 -38.24 51.84 -15.67
C SER A 137 -38.41 53.33 -15.30
N GLY A 138 -37.55 53.90 -14.42
CA GLY A 138 -37.60 55.33 -14.05
C GLY A 138 -36.52 55.83 -13.06
N ASN A 139 -35.80 56.91 -13.41
CA ASN A 139 -34.64 57.50 -12.70
C ASN A 139 -34.95 58.26 -11.39
N GLY A 140 -33.99 58.22 -10.43
CA GLY A 140 -33.09 59.39 -10.22
C GLY A 140 -32.98 60.11 -8.85
N LYS A 141 -31.72 60.26 -8.39
CA LYS A 141 -31.14 61.39 -7.60
C LYS A 141 -31.58 61.59 -6.13
N ASP A 142 -30.79 62.16 -5.21
CA ASP A 142 -29.37 62.60 -5.13
C ASP A 142 -28.90 62.56 -3.64
N GLY A 143 -27.58 62.57 -3.34
CA GLY A 143 -27.07 62.79 -1.98
C GLY A 143 -25.56 62.51 -1.80
N GLU A 144 -24.77 63.55 -1.49
CA GLU A 144 -23.29 63.54 -1.51
C GLU A 144 -22.66 64.50 -0.47
N MET A 145 -21.59 64.07 0.24
CA MET A 145 -20.59 64.88 0.98
C MET A 145 -19.48 63.90 1.49
N ASP A 146 -18.24 63.83 0.98
CA ASP A 146 -17.08 64.76 1.12
C ASP A 146 -16.40 64.72 2.52
N SER A 147 -15.08 64.64 2.74
CA SER A 147 -13.87 64.30 1.92
C SER A 147 -12.64 64.06 2.83
N ARG A 148 -11.51 63.50 2.30
CA ARG A 148 -10.12 64.00 2.47
C ARG A 148 -9.03 63.11 1.82
N GLU A 149 -7.84 63.70 1.62
CA GLU A 149 -6.85 63.35 0.59
C GLU A 149 -5.53 62.76 1.13
N GLY A 150 -4.63 62.34 0.21
CA GLY A 150 -3.26 61.93 0.54
C GLY A 150 -2.44 61.39 -0.65
N GLU A 151 -2.14 62.23 -1.66
CA GLU A 151 -1.27 61.86 -2.80
C GLU A 151 0.24 62.10 -2.54
N SER A 152 1.09 61.40 -3.30
CA SER A 152 2.35 61.97 -3.84
C SER A 152 2.76 61.25 -5.13
N ASN A 153 2.98 62.01 -6.22
CA ASN A 153 3.25 61.54 -7.59
C ASN A 153 4.76 61.56 -7.95
N LEU A 154 5.07 61.34 -9.25
CA LEU A 154 6.33 61.59 -10.02
C LEU A 154 7.24 60.36 -10.30
N GLU A 155 7.87 60.21 -11.48
CA GLU A 155 7.51 60.64 -12.85
C GLU A 155 8.31 59.83 -13.92
N SER A 156 8.10 60.10 -15.20
CA SER A 156 8.68 59.38 -16.35
C SER A 156 10.06 59.87 -16.82
N GLY A 157 10.79 59.02 -17.56
CA GLY A 157 11.94 59.44 -18.38
C GLY A 157 12.20 58.50 -19.57
N GLN A 158 12.17 59.02 -20.79
CA GLN A 158 12.62 58.35 -22.02
C GLN A 158 13.96 58.92 -22.50
N ALA A 159 14.75 58.11 -23.20
CA ALA A 159 15.78 58.57 -24.13
C ALA A 159 15.98 57.51 -25.23
N GLU A 160 16.17 57.95 -26.47
CA GLU A 160 16.47 57.12 -27.65
C GLU A 160 17.89 57.45 -28.19
N ASN A 161 18.23 56.94 -29.38
CA ASN A 161 19.41 57.25 -30.21
C ASN A 161 20.79 56.70 -29.78
N GLU A 162 21.72 56.35 -30.69
CA GLU A 162 21.62 55.84 -32.07
C GLU A 162 23.01 55.40 -32.59
N GLY A 163 23.06 54.42 -33.51
CA GLY A 163 24.11 54.26 -34.54
C GLY A 163 25.53 53.75 -34.15
N GLY A 164 26.19 53.08 -35.10
CA GLY A 164 27.64 52.77 -35.05
C GLY A 164 28.06 51.42 -35.63
N GLU A 165 28.34 51.33 -36.93
CA GLU A 165 28.84 50.11 -37.61
C GLU A 165 30.37 50.07 -37.81
N MET A 166 30.92 48.86 -37.92
CA MET A 166 32.18 48.47 -38.62
C MET A 166 33.51 49.16 -38.20
N ASN A 167 34.68 48.49 -38.16
CA ASN A 167 35.21 47.55 -39.16
C ASN A 167 36.41 46.73 -38.63
N ASN A 168 36.49 45.45 -39.05
CA ASN A 168 37.65 44.61 -39.44
C ASN A 168 39.09 44.72 -38.84
N ASN A 169 39.80 43.59 -39.01
CA ASN A 169 41.25 43.35 -39.04
C ASN A 169 42.03 43.13 -37.71
N VAL A 170 43.03 42.22 -37.63
CA VAL A 170 43.34 41.01 -38.44
C VAL A 170 44.38 40.14 -37.70
N GLN A 171 44.61 38.89 -38.17
CA GLN A 171 45.71 37.96 -37.80
C GLN A 171 45.74 37.38 -36.37
N ALA A 172 46.40 36.25 -36.10
CA ALA A 172 46.61 34.99 -36.86
C ALA A 172 47.48 34.03 -36.02
N GLU A 173 47.31 32.71 -36.24
CA GLU A 173 48.32 31.64 -36.10
C GLU A 173 49.03 31.47 -34.72
N SER A 174 49.63 30.32 -34.37
CA SER A 174 49.73 28.97 -34.98
C SER A 174 49.18 27.94 -33.95
N GLU A 175 49.53 26.66 -33.75
CA GLU A 175 50.44 25.63 -34.31
C GLU A 175 49.87 24.28 -33.77
N GLU A 176 49.87 23.10 -34.41
CA GLU A 176 50.31 22.66 -35.75
C GLU A 176 49.51 21.39 -36.14
N ASN A 177 49.68 20.87 -37.37
CA ASN A 177 49.07 19.64 -37.86
C ASN A 177 50.10 18.83 -38.69
N SER A 178 49.70 17.62 -39.11
CA SER A 178 50.35 16.70 -40.06
C SER A 178 51.29 15.64 -39.48
N GLY A 179 51.24 14.45 -40.11
CA GLY A 179 51.92 13.24 -39.64
C GLY A 179 51.47 11.96 -40.38
N GLU A 180 50.95 12.06 -41.60
CA GLU A 180 50.70 10.88 -42.44
C GLU A 180 52.01 10.32 -43.02
N ILE A 181 51.98 9.01 -43.32
CA ILE A 181 52.72 8.23 -44.35
C ILE A 181 53.15 6.87 -43.78
N ARG A 182 52.34 5.82 -44.01
CA ARG A 182 52.72 4.67 -44.86
C ARG A 182 51.58 3.68 -45.13
N SER A 183 51.81 2.84 -46.14
CA SER A 183 50.87 1.95 -46.82
C SER A 183 51.17 0.46 -46.59
N GLU A 184 50.29 -0.41 -47.13
CA GLU A 184 50.42 -1.88 -47.25
C GLU A 184 50.30 -2.67 -45.91
N SER A 185 49.54 -3.77 -45.78
CA SER A 185 48.63 -4.53 -46.65
C SER A 185 47.82 -5.53 -45.77
N ALA A 186 46.75 -6.24 -46.18
CA ALA A 186 46.18 -6.52 -47.51
C ALA A 186 44.65 -6.86 -47.46
N GLU A 187 44.18 -7.54 -48.52
CA GLU A 187 42.92 -8.25 -48.82
C GLU A 187 42.16 -8.96 -47.66
N GLY A 188 40.85 -9.25 -47.75
CA GLY A 188 39.87 -8.85 -48.77
C GLY A 188 38.76 -9.88 -49.10
N GLY A 189 37.50 -9.42 -49.09
CA GLY A 189 36.41 -9.99 -49.92
C GLY A 189 35.24 -10.70 -49.19
N LYS A 190 34.00 -10.66 -49.71
CA LYS A 190 33.45 -9.90 -50.85
C LYS A 190 31.91 -9.79 -50.76
N ASN A 191 31.38 -8.60 -51.08
CA ASN A 191 30.24 -8.28 -51.98
C ASN A 191 28.87 -8.99 -51.85
N ASN A 192 27.69 -8.49 -52.27
CA ASN A 192 27.11 -7.22 -52.79
C ASN A 192 25.58 -7.51 -52.94
N ASP A 193 24.58 -6.62 -53.02
CA ASP A 193 24.38 -5.16 -52.88
C ASP A 193 22.89 -4.94 -52.43
N GLU A 194 22.45 -3.69 -52.22
CA GLU A 194 21.03 -3.27 -52.25
C GLU A 194 20.72 -2.55 -53.59
N GLU A 195 19.43 -2.38 -53.94
CA GLU A 195 18.78 -1.16 -54.48
C GLU A 195 17.26 -1.46 -54.74
N VAL A 196 16.22 -0.70 -54.31
CA VAL A 196 15.81 0.71 -54.58
C VAL A 196 15.08 0.82 -55.95
N SER A 197 13.93 1.51 -56.17
CA SER A 197 13.06 2.38 -55.34
C SER A 197 11.60 2.50 -55.89
N GLU A 198 10.70 3.19 -55.14
CA GLU A 198 9.61 4.13 -55.60
C GLU A 198 8.47 3.59 -56.55
N ASP A 199 7.30 4.23 -56.78
CA ASP A 199 6.76 5.55 -56.37
C ASP A 199 5.19 5.68 -56.35
N ILE A 200 4.69 6.81 -55.79
CA ILE A 200 3.43 7.60 -56.03
C ILE A 200 1.99 6.98 -56.09
N ILE A 201 1.22 7.37 -55.05
CA ILE A 201 -0.21 7.79 -54.89
C ILE A 201 -1.13 8.03 -56.14
N LYS A 202 -2.39 7.47 -56.15
CA LYS A 202 -3.71 8.21 -56.22
C LYS A 202 -5.01 7.38 -56.48
N HIS A 203 -5.91 7.38 -55.48
CA HIS A 203 -7.28 7.98 -55.46
C HIS A 203 -8.40 7.68 -56.52
N VAL A 204 -9.66 7.57 -56.01
CA VAL A 204 -11.01 8.01 -56.54
C VAL A 204 -12.05 6.93 -56.98
N ASP A 205 -13.21 6.97 -56.29
CA ASP A 205 -14.63 6.64 -56.64
C ASP A 205 -15.05 5.27 -57.25
N LYS A 206 -16.35 4.87 -57.34
CA LYS A 206 -17.60 4.98 -56.52
C LYS A 206 -18.73 4.19 -57.25
N GLU A 207 -19.97 4.17 -56.71
CA GLU A 207 -21.23 3.67 -57.33
C GLU A 207 -21.36 2.14 -57.54
N ASP A 208 -22.56 1.55 -57.72
CA ASP A 208 -23.77 1.67 -56.87
C ASP A 208 -24.74 0.46 -57.06
N ILE A 209 -25.77 0.41 -56.21
CA ILE A 209 -26.96 -0.48 -56.12
C ILE A 209 -27.47 -1.20 -57.39
N SER A 210 -27.83 -2.51 -57.31
CA SER A 210 -29.13 -3.03 -57.82
C SER A 210 -29.52 -4.47 -57.36
N THR A 211 -30.85 -4.69 -57.35
CA THR A 211 -31.74 -5.86 -57.06
C THR A 211 -31.43 -7.16 -57.83
N GLU A 212 -31.96 -8.36 -57.51
CA GLU A 212 -33.39 -8.84 -57.43
C GLU A 212 -33.54 -10.05 -56.48
N GLU A 213 -34.55 -10.11 -55.59
CA GLU A 213 -35.93 -10.66 -55.73
C GLU A 213 -36.09 -12.17 -56.05
N ASN A 214 -36.54 -12.96 -55.05
CA ASN A 214 -37.81 -13.73 -54.99
C ASN A 214 -37.82 -14.67 -53.76
N ASN A 215 -38.82 -14.62 -52.87
CA ASN A 215 -40.07 -15.42 -52.85
C ASN A 215 -39.90 -16.95 -52.86
N GLU A 216 -40.27 -17.62 -51.76
CA GLU A 216 -41.60 -18.27 -51.65
C GLU A 216 -41.94 -18.65 -50.19
N LYS A 217 -43.13 -19.23 -49.96
CA LYS A 217 -43.72 -19.56 -48.64
C LYS A 217 -43.95 -21.07 -48.45
N ASN A 218 -44.12 -21.47 -47.19
CA ASN A 218 -45.07 -22.45 -46.60
C ASN A 218 -44.35 -23.15 -45.42
N GLN A 219 -44.73 -23.04 -44.13
CA GLN A 219 -46.02 -23.00 -43.42
C GLN A 219 -46.58 -24.41 -43.08
N ASP A 220 -47.13 -24.52 -41.86
CA ASP A 220 -47.88 -25.62 -41.22
C ASP A 220 -47.10 -26.89 -40.78
N GLU A 221 -47.58 -27.70 -39.81
CA GLU A 221 -47.98 -27.41 -38.41
C GLU A 221 -48.13 -28.75 -37.61
N ASN A 222 -48.15 -28.71 -36.27
CA ASN A 222 -48.65 -29.78 -35.35
C ASN A 222 -47.86 -31.12 -35.27
N SER A 223 -47.92 -31.95 -34.22
CA SER A 223 -48.67 -31.92 -32.93
C SER A 223 -48.01 -32.77 -31.81
N GLU A 224 -48.32 -32.46 -30.54
CA GLU A 224 -48.16 -33.29 -29.32
C GLU A 224 -49.25 -34.44 -29.26
N PRO A 225 -49.53 -35.21 -28.16
CA PRO A 225 -49.04 -35.17 -26.75
C PRO A 225 -48.90 -36.51 -25.94
N SER A 226 -48.52 -36.35 -24.65
CA SER A 226 -48.84 -37.24 -23.49
C SER A 226 -48.09 -38.59 -23.35
N ALA A 227 -48.00 -39.28 -22.19
CA ALA A 227 -48.61 -39.10 -20.85
C ALA A 227 -47.68 -39.58 -19.68
N VAL A 228 -48.22 -39.66 -18.44
CA VAL A 228 -47.53 -39.87 -17.14
C VAL A 228 -47.80 -41.26 -16.53
N GLU A 229 -46.88 -41.83 -15.73
CA GLU A 229 -47.24 -42.70 -14.58
C GLU A 229 -46.14 -42.82 -13.48
N ASN A 230 -46.48 -43.37 -12.30
CA ASN A 230 -45.70 -43.40 -11.03
C ASN A 230 -45.64 -44.82 -10.42
N SER A 231 -44.60 -45.14 -9.62
CA SER A 231 -44.47 -46.38 -8.83
C SER A 231 -43.62 -46.23 -7.55
N ALA A 232 -43.81 -47.15 -6.59
CA ALA A 232 -43.05 -47.31 -5.33
C ALA A 232 -42.95 -48.85 -5.01
N GLU A 233 -42.51 -49.40 -3.86
CA GLU A 233 -42.18 -48.89 -2.51
C GLU A 233 -41.32 -49.94 -1.75
N SER A 234 -40.38 -49.56 -0.86
CA SER A 234 -39.84 -50.45 0.22
C SER A 234 -38.83 -49.77 1.17
N GLU A 235 -38.72 -50.30 2.40
CA GLU A 235 -37.89 -49.80 3.51
C GLU A 235 -36.73 -50.77 3.87
N GLU A 236 -35.63 -50.28 4.46
CA GLU A 236 -35.25 -50.63 5.86
C GLU A 236 -33.92 -50.00 6.36
N ASN A 237 -33.97 -49.50 7.59
CA ASN A 237 -32.92 -49.31 8.61
C ASN A 237 -31.41 -49.33 8.26
N ASN A 238 -30.73 -48.21 8.54
CA ASN A 238 -29.86 -48.13 9.74
C ASN A 238 -29.57 -46.68 10.18
N GLN A 239 -29.37 -46.46 11.48
CA GLN A 239 -29.12 -45.14 12.06
C GLN A 239 -27.62 -44.84 12.22
N THR A 240 -27.14 -43.80 11.54
CA THR A 240 -25.95 -43.02 11.94
C THR A 240 -26.28 -41.54 11.94
N SER A 241 -25.60 -40.77 12.79
CA SER A 241 -25.96 -39.38 13.13
C SER A 241 -25.93 -38.42 11.93
N ASN A 242 -27.02 -37.66 11.75
CA ASN A 242 -27.14 -36.63 10.71
C ASN A 242 -26.11 -35.50 10.88
N GLU A 243 -25.14 -35.43 9.97
CA GLU A 243 -24.60 -34.14 9.52
C GLU A 243 -25.36 -33.70 8.26
N ILE A 244 -25.63 -32.40 8.12
CA ILE A 244 -26.51 -31.89 7.06
C ILE A 244 -25.72 -31.81 5.74
N LEU A 245 -26.03 -32.73 4.83
CA LEU A 245 -25.51 -32.75 3.46
C LEU A 245 -25.84 -31.46 2.69
N PRO A 246 -24.88 -30.85 1.97
CA PRO A 246 -25.19 -29.85 0.96
C PRO A 246 -26.02 -30.46 -0.18
N THR A 247 -27.08 -29.77 -0.60
CA THR A 247 -28.01 -30.27 -1.62
C THR A 247 -27.46 -30.20 -3.05
N ALA A 248 -28.09 -30.96 -3.95
CA ALA A 248 -27.67 -31.17 -5.33
C ALA A 248 -27.38 -29.89 -6.14
N ALA A 249 -28.00 -28.75 -5.80
CA ALA A 249 -27.78 -27.44 -6.42
C ALA A 249 -26.31 -26.96 -6.41
N GLN A 250 -25.45 -27.49 -5.51
CA GLN A 250 -24.00 -27.20 -5.57
C GLN A 250 -23.27 -27.94 -6.71
N SER A 251 -23.92 -28.88 -7.39
CA SER A 251 -23.34 -29.63 -8.53
C SER A 251 -23.29 -28.80 -9.81
N GLU A 252 -24.36 -28.05 -10.11
CA GLU A 252 -24.51 -27.27 -11.35
C GLU A 252 -23.61 -26.02 -11.36
N ILE A 253 -23.14 -25.60 -10.19
CA ILE A 253 -22.26 -24.43 -9.98
C ILE A 253 -20.77 -24.77 -10.23
N LEU A 254 -20.41 -26.06 -10.29
CA LEU A 254 -19.05 -26.51 -10.60
C LEU A 254 -18.81 -26.70 -12.11
N THR A 255 -19.86 -26.74 -12.93
CA THR A 255 -19.79 -27.14 -14.35
C THR A 255 -19.61 -26.00 -15.36
N GLU A 256 -19.70 -24.71 -14.95
CA GLU A 256 -19.60 -23.58 -15.90
C GLU A 256 -18.21 -23.33 -16.52
N SER A 257 -17.14 -23.99 -16.07
CA SER A 257 -15.79 -23.80 -16.61
C SER A 257 -15.47 -24.65 -17.85
N THR A 258 -16.38 -25.51 -18.32
CA THR A 258 -16.06 -26.58 -19.28
C THR A 258 -17.02 -26.67 -20.47
N THR A 259 -16.86 -25.77 -21.45
CA THR A 259 -17.39 -25.94 -22.81
C THR A 259 -16.33 -25.60 -23.86
N GLN A 260 -15.92 -26.60 -24.64
CA GLN A 260 -15.00 -26.45 -25.78
C GLN A 260 -15.73 -26.62 -27.13
N ASN A 261 -15.03 -26.19 -28.19
CA ASN A 261 -15.22 -26.47 -29.62
C ASN A 261 -16.04 -25.44 -30.43
N GLY A 262 -15.58 -24.98 -31.60
CA GLY A 262 -14.21 -25.09 -32.15
C GLY A 262 -14.08 -24.99 -33.68
N ALA A 263 -13.01 -24.32 -34.13
CA ALA A 263 -12.31 -24.45 -35.41
C ALA A 263 -10.97 -23.70 -35.26
N TRP A 264 -9.80 -24.17 -35.70
CA TRP A 264 -9.44 -25.21 -36.68
C TRP A 264 -8.35 -26.15 -36.11
N SER A 265 -8.24 -27.38 -36.61
CA SER A 265 -7.11 -28.30 -36.31
C SER A 265 -5.98 -28.20 -37.36
N THR A 266 -4.75 -28.59 -37.00
CA THR A 266 -3.63 -28.78 -37.95
C THR A 266 -2.91 -30.11 -37.69
N GLN A 267 -2.39 -30.75 -38.75
CA GLN A 267 -1.94 -32.15 -38.75
C GLN A 267 -0.62 -32.45 -37.99
N ALA A 268 -0.19 -31.58 -37.07
CA ALA A 268 0.98 -31.83 -36.22
C ALA A 268 0.64 -32.73 -35.00
N GLU A 269 -0.61 -32.73 -34.55
CA GLU A 269 -0.98 -33.25 -33.22
C GLU A 269 -1.27 -34.77 -33.18
N GLU A 270 -1.68 -35.37 -34.29
CA GLU A 270 -2.10 -36.79 -34.34
C GLU A 270 -0.95 -37.80 -34.51
N SER A 271 0.29 -37.36 -34.82
CA SER A 271 1.37 -38.28 -35.22
C SER A 271 2.42 -38.58 -34.14
N GLN A 272 2.53 -37.78 -33.06
CA GLN A 272 3.55 -37.98 -32.03
C GLN A 272 3.04 -38.51 -30.67
N ASN A 273 1.74 -38.42 -30.38
CA ASN A 273 1.22 -38.77 -29.06
C ASN A 273 1.10 -40.29 -28.78
N GLU A 274 1.05 -41.15 -29.81
CA GLU A 274 0.65 -42.55 -29.61
C GLU A 274 1.79 -43.52 -29.20
N LYS A 275 3.07 -43.12 -29.21
CA LYS A 275 4.21 -44.05 -29.01
C LYS A 275 5.32 -43.61 -28.05
N LYS A 276 5.04 -42.72 -27.09
CA LYS A 276 5.98 -42.39 -25.98
C LYS A 276 5.39 -42.41 -24.56
N SER A 277 4.10 -42.67 -24.39
CA SER A 277 3.42 -42.70 -23.08
C SER A 277 3.70 -43.95 -22.23
N GLN A 278 4.52 -44.91 -22.70
CA GLN A 278 4.80 -46.18 -22.00
C GLN A 278 6.25 -46.36 -21.51
N GLN A 279 7.03 -45.28 -21.29
CA GLN A 279 8.23 -45.34 -20.45
C GLN A 279 8.74 -43.97 -19.97
N ALA A 280 7.85 -43.13 -19.44
CA ALA A 280 8.22 -42.06 -18.51
C ALA A 280 7.84 -42.53 -17.10
N SER A 281 8.82 -42.66 -16.20
CA SER A 281 8.59 -43.20 -14.87
C SER A 281 7.76 -42.25 -14.00
N ILE A 282 6.57 -42.69 -13.59
CA ILE A 282 6.01 -42.23 -12.31
C ILE A 282 6.93 -42.79 -11.21
N SER A 283 7.97 -42.02 -10.90
CA SER A 283 8.68 -42.20 -9.64
C SER A 283 7.71 -41.82 -8.52
N ASN A 284 7.22 -42.83 -7.80
CA ASN A 284 6.69 -42.64 -6.46
C ASN A 284 7.85 -42.18 -5.56
N GLU A 285 8.23 -40.91 -5.68
CA GLU A 285 8.96 -40.24 -4.62
C GLU A 285 8.01 -40.16 -3.42
N GLU A 286 8.24 -41.04 -2.43
CA GLU A 286 7.78 -40.84 -1.06
C GLU A 286 8.38 -39.53 -0.57
N ASN A 287 7.69 -38.43 -0.85
CA ASN A 287 8.25 -37.08 -0.81
C ASN A 287 8.31 -36.59 0.65
N ASP A 288 9.30 -37.09 1.39
CA ASP A 288 9.68 -36.63 2.72
C ASP A 288 10.29 -35.22 2.59
N HIS A 289 9.42 -34.23 2.43
CA HIS A 289 9.77 -32.82 2.31
C HIS A 289 10.44 -32.36 3.61
N GLN A 290 11.76 -32.48 3.68
CA GLN A 290 12.54 -32.20 4.88
C GLN A 290 12.69 -30.69 5.12
N TRP A 291 11.64 -30.09 5.70
CA TRP A 291 11.58 -28.69 6.09
C TRP A 291 12.65 -28.34 7.13
N LYS A 292 13.20 -27.13 7.02
CA LYS A 292 14.21 -26.56 7.93
C LYS A 292 13.83 -25.15 8.36
N VAL A 293 14.38 -24.66 9.45
CA VAL A 293 14.16 -23.28 9.95
C VAL A 293 15.10 -22.31 9.25
N CYS A 294 14.57 -21.20 8.72
CA CYS A 294 15.41 -20.14 8.13
C CYS A 294 16.32 -19.50 9.18
N LYS A 295 17.64 -19.61 9.00
CA LYS A 295 18.63 -18.91 9.82
C LYS A 295 19.19 -17.71 9.05
N SER A 296 18.72 -16.52 9.42
CA SER A 296 19.12 -15.23 8.86
C SER A 296 19.23 -14.17 9.97
N THR A 297 19.86 -13.02 9.69
CA THR A 297 20.03 -11.95 10.69
C THR A 297 18.70 -11.34 11.15
N ALA A 298 17.66 -11.37 10.31
CA ALA A 298 16.32 -10.89 10.63
C ALA A 298 15.50 -11.88 11.48
N GLY A 299 15.96 -13.12 11.68
CA GLY A 299 15.33 -14.12 12.53
C GLY A 299 13.84 -14.34 12.21
N PRO A 300 12.92 -14.09 13.17
CA PRO A 300 11.48 -14.28 12.95
C PRO A 300 10.87 -13.25 11.98
N ASP A 301 11.56 -12.16 11.66
CA ASP A 301 11.05 -11.10 10.78
C ASP A 301 11.76 -11.09 9.41
N TYR A 302 12.25 -12.27 9.00
CA TYR A 302 12.88 -12.49 7.70
C TYR A 302 11.90 -12.37 6.52
N ILE A 303 12.30 -11.61 5.51
CA ILE A 303 11.56 -11.37 4.27
C ILE A 303 12.54 -11.50 3.10
N PRO A 304 12.46 -12.55 2.26
CA PRO A 304 13.50 -12.88 1.28
C PRO A 304 13.89 -11.71 0.36
N CYS A 305 12.93 -11.00 -0.22
CA CYS A 305 13.20 -9.87 -1.11
C CYS A 305 13.62 -8.56 -0.42
N LEU A 306 13.62 -8.45 0.91
CA LEU A 306 13.97 -7.21 1.63
C LEU A 306 15.18 -7.35 2.58
N ASP A 307 15.65 -8.58 2.81
CA ASP A 307 16.83 -8.89 3.62
C ASP A 307 17.95 -9.57 2.79
N ASN A 308 17.92 -9.47 1.46
CA ASN A 308 18.97 -9.98 0.55
C ASN A 308 20.22 -9.08 0.58
N TRP A 309 20.97 -9.18 1.69
CA TRP A 309 22.21 -8.44 1.91
C TRP A 309 23.28 -8.73 0.87
N GLN A 310 23.27 -9.88 0.19
CA GLN A 310 24.21 -10.17 -0.91
C GLN A 310 24.02 -9.26 -2.12
N VAL A 311 22.80 -8.81 -2.42
CA VAL A 311 22.51 -7.82 -3.46
C VAL A 311 22.63 -6.41 -2.88
N ILE A 312 21.98 -6.13 -1.75
CA ILE A 312 21.92 -4.79 -1.14
C ILE A 312 23.32 -4.23 -0.83
N ARG A 313 24.29 -5.06 -0.43
CA ARG A 313 25.68 -4.63 -0.18
C ARG A 313 26.45 -4.26 -1.44
N LYS A 314 26.06 -4.78 -2.61
CA LYS A 314 26.67 -4.52 -3.92
C LYS A 314 26.08 -3.30 -4.62
N LEU A 315 24.99 -2.72 -4.12
CA LEU A 315 24.39 -1.53 -4.70
C LEU A 315 25.41 -0.37 -4.75
N PRO A 316 25.54 0.32 -5.91
CA PRO A 316 26.48 1.43 -6.08
C PRO A 316 26.06 2.65 -5.26
N SER A 317 24.78 2.76 -4.94
CA SER A 317 24.13 3.86 -4.26
C SER A 317 23.25 3.34 -3.12
N THR A 318 22.89 4.25 -2.21
CA THR A 318 21.77 4.07 -1.27
C THR A 318 20.78 5.23 -1.33
N LYS A 319 20.95 6.14 -2.31
CA LYS A 319 20.00 7.20 -2.66
C LYS A 319 18.67 6.58 -3.10
N HIS A 320 17.63 7.41 -3.19
CA HIS A 320 16.26 7.02 -3.57
C HIS A 320 15.74 5.79 -2.80
N TYR A 321 16.30 5.52 -1.61
CA TYR A 321 16.07 4.30 -0.85
C TYR A 321 16.18 2.97 -1.63
N GLU A 322 17.03 2.91 -2.68
CA GLU A 322 17.27 1.69 -3.49
C GLU A 322 17.47 0.43 -2.63
N HIS A 323 18.22 0.58 -1.54
CA HIS A 323 18.51 -0.45 -0.53
C HIS A 323 17.30 -0.94 0.31
N ARG A 324 16.10 -0.39 0.06
CA ARG A 324 14.80 -0.75 0.68
C ARG A 324 13.75 -1.18 -0.35
N GLU A 325 14.11 -1.19 -1.64
CA GLU A 325 13.31 -1.79 -2.71
C GLU A 325 13.41 -3.33 -2.68
N ARG A 326 12.73 -4.01 -3.61
CA ARG A 326 12.71 -5.47 -3.70
C ARG A 326 13.97 -5.99 -4.40
N HIS A 327 14.76 -6.78 -3.68
CA HIS A 327 15.97 -7.45 -4.15
C HIS A 327 15.82 -8.97 -3.94
N CYS A 328 14.97 -9.62 -4.72
CA CYS A 328 14.67 -11.04 -4.54
C CYS A 328 15.90 -11.95 -4.77
N PRO A 329 16.03 -13.07 -4.04
CA PRO A 329 17.06 -14.07 -4.32
C PRO A 329 16.71 -14.83 -5.61
N SER A 330 17.73 -15.28 -6.35
CA SER A 330 17.54 -16.03 -7.61
C SER A 330 16.92 -17.41 -7.42
N GLU A 331 17.11 -18.01 -6.25
CA GLU A 331 16.39 -19.20 -5.80
C GLU A 331 15.55 -18.81 -4.57
N PRO A 332 14.21 -18.90 -4.62
CA PRO A 332 13.36 -18.64 -3.46
C PRO A 332 13.63 -19.67 -2.35
N PRO A 333 13.77 -19.24 -1.08
CA PRO A 333 14.09 -20.16 0.02
C PRO A 333 12.89 -21.06 0.36
N THR A 334 13.15 -22.35 0.57
CA THR A 334 12.16 -23.36 1.00
C THR A 334 12.14 -23.60 2.52
N CYS A 335 12.94 -22.85 3.28
CA CYS A 335 12.94 -22.90 4.74
C CYS A 335 11.71 -22.19 5.35
N LEU A 336 11.35 -22.58 6.58
CA LEU A 336 10.26 -21.97 7.34
C LEU A 336 10.78 -20.88 8.29
N VAL A 337 10.16 -19.71 8.28
CA VAL A 337 10.56 -18.61 9.19
C VAL A 337 10.19 -18.96 10.64
N PRO A 338 11.11 -18.79 11.62
CA PRO A 338 10.83 -19.12 13.02
C PRO A 338 9.72 -18.25 13.63
N LEU A 339 9.13 -18.74 14.72
CA LEU A 339 8.20 -17.96 15.53
C LEU A 339 8.97 -17.10 16.55
N PRO A 340 8.49 -15.89 16.90
CA PRO A 340 9.00 -15.14 18.05
C PRO A 340 8.91 -15.94 19.35
N GLU A 341 9.89 -15.73 20.25
CA GLU A 341 9.93 -16.36 21.56
C GLU A 341 8.72 -15.90 22.42
N GLY A 342 7.83 -16.84 22.75
CA GLY A 342 6.59 -16.55 23.48
C GLY A 342 5.42 -16.04 22.62
N TYR A 343 5.49 -16.15 21.28
CA TYR A 343 4.39 -15.77 20.36
C TYR A 343 3.03 -16.36 20.77
N LYS A 344 2.01 -15.51 20.88
CA LYS A 344 0.65 -15.84 21.32
C LYS A 344 -0.35 -15.72 20.16
N ARG A 345 -1.52 -16.37 20.26
CA ARG A 345 -2.66 -16.09 19.35
C ARG A 345 -3.02 -14.60 19.42
N SER A 346 -3.12 -13.96 18.27
CA SER A 346 -3.42 -12.54 18.14
C SER A 346 -4.76 -12.15 18.78
N ILE A 347 -4.85 -10.88 19.21
CA ILE A 347 -6.05 -10.35 19.86
C ILE A 347 -7.17 -10.20 18.81
N LYS A 348 -8.40 -10.64 19.10
CA LYS A 348 -9.54 -10.48 18.17
C LYS A 348 -9.88 -9.00 17.95
N TRP A 349 -10.26 -8.66 16.72
CA TRP A 349 -10.85 -7.36 16.37
C TRP A 349 -12.15 -7.11 17.16
N PRO A 350 -12.51 -5.86 17.53
CA PRO A 350 -11.77 -4.61 17.32
C PRO A 350 -10.65 -4.35 18.34
N LYS A 351 -10.49 -5.20 19.38
CA LYS A 351 -9.54 -4.97 20.47
C LYS A 351 -8.08 -4.96 19.99
N SER A 352 -7.77 -5.63 18.88
CA SER A 352 -6.45 -5.56 18.22
C SER A 352 -6.07 -4.17 17.71
N ARG A 353 -7.04 -3.36 17.26
CA ARG A 353 -6.79 -2.00 16.74
C ARG A 353 -6.01 -1.15 17.74
N ASP A 354 -6.32 -1.30 19.02
CA ASP A 354 -5.86 -0.40 20.07
C ASP A 354 -4.84 -1.09 21.02
N LYS A 355 -4.67 -2.42 20.93
CA LYS A 355 -3.59 -3.17 21.60
C LYS A 355 -3.23 -4.51 20.95
N ILE A 356 -1.96 -4.91 21.05
CA ILE A 356 -1.44 -6.23 20.64
C ILE A 356 -0.55 -6.84 21.74
N TRP A 357 -0.16 -8.10 21.59
CA TRP A 357 0.87 -8.73 22.45
C TRP A 357 2.28 -8.23 22.10
N TYR A 358 3.07 -7.87 23.10
CA TYR A 358 4.49 -7.56 22.92
C TYR A 358 5.26 -8.73 22.28
N TYR A 359 5.03 -9.96 22.74
CA TYR A 359 5.71 -11.16 22.25
C TYR A 359 5.45 -11.47 20.77
N ASN A 360 4.39 -10.92 20.16
CA ASN A 360 4.11 -11.13 18.73
C ASN A 360 4.96 -10.21 17.84
N VAL A 361 5.36 -9.05 18.37
CA VAL A 361 6.17 -8.04 17.69
C VAL A 361 7.14 -7.41 18.72
N PRO A 362 8.21 -8.13 19.12
CA PRO A 362 9.01 -7.83 20.32
C PRO A 362 10.05 -6.70 20.10
N HIS A 363 9.59 -5.56 19.59
CA HIS A 363 10.40 -4.41 19.18
C HIS A 363 10.06 -3.17 20.03
N THR A 364 10.92 -2.82 20.99
CA THR A 364 10.70 -1.67 21.89
C THR A 364 11.12 -0.33 21.30
N LYS A 365 12.05 -0.32 20.33
CA LYS A 365 12.70 0.87 19.76
C LYS A 365 11.71 1.97 19.32
N LEU A 366 10.60 1.60 18.69
CA LEU A 366 9.57 2.57 18.30
C LEU A 366 8.83 3.16 19.51
N ALA A 367 8.53 2.37 20.54
CA ALA A 367 7.90 2.86 21.76
C ALA A 367 8.83 3.77 22.59
N GLU A 368 10.13 3.45 22.63
CA GLU A 368 11.17 4.29 23.24
C GLU A 368 11.27 5.66 22.54
N VAL A 369 11.42 5.65 21.20
CA VAL A 369 11.64 6.87 20.40
C VAL A 369 10.34 7.69 20.20
N LYS A 370 9.16 7.05 20.19
CA LYS A 370 7.87 7.68 19.83
C LYS A 370 6.76 7.61 20.90
N GLY A 371 7.01 7.07 22.08
CA GLY A 371 6.00 6.98 23.15
C GLY A 371 5.39 8.34 23.54
N HIS A 372 6.19 9.41 23.52
CA HIS A 372 5.76 10.79 23.75
C HIS A 372 4.85 11.37 22.65
N GLN A 373 4.72 10.70 21.50
CA GLN A 373 3.88 11.11 20.36
C GLN A 373 2.56 10.33 20.30
N ASN A 374 2.23 9.54 21.33
CA ASN A 374 1.05 8.66 21.37
C ASN A 374 0.99 7.61 20.23
N TRP A 375 2.14 7.23 19.65
CA TRP A 375 2.22 6.18 18.62
C TRP A 375 2.01 4.77 19.23
N VAL A 376 2.91 4.38 20.15
CA VAL A 376 2.94 3.06 20.80
C VAL A 376 3.38 3.24 22.26
N LYS A 377 2.78 2.50 23.20
CA LYS A 377 3.22 2.44 24.61
C LYS A 377 3.31 0.99 25.07
N VAL A 378 4.39 0.65 25.79
CA VAL A 378 4.53 -0.67 26.44
C VAL A 378 3.76 -0.65 27.76
N THR A 379 2.87 -1.62 27.96
CA THR A 379 2.02 -1.72 29.16
C THR A 379 1.87 -3.19 29.57
N GLY A 380 2.72 -3.65 30.48
CA GLY A 380 2.80 -5.07 30.86
C GLY A 380 3.21 -5.95 29.68
N GLU A 381 2.44 -6.99 29.38
CA GLU A 381 2.64 -7.85 28.20
C GLU A 381 2.16 -7.24 26.87
N TYR A 382 1.59 -6.02 26.88
CA TYR A 382 0.92 -5.43 25.73
C TYR A 382 1.70 -4.25 25.14
N LEU A 383 1.55 -4.07 23.83
CA LEU A 383 1.80 -2.81 23.14
C LEU A 383 0.44 -2.16 22.86
N THR A 384 0.26 -0.90 23.27
CA THR A 384 -0.99 -0.15 23.14
C THR A 384 -0.84 1.03 22.18
N PHE A 385 -1.88 1.28 21.38
CA PHE A 385 -1.90 2.28 20.31
C PHE A 385 -3.07 3.26 20.54
N PRO A 386 -2.87 4.38 21.26
CA PRO A 386 -3.94 5.31 21.62
C PRO A 386 -4.35 6.24 20.44
N GLY A 387 -4.43 5.70 19.22
CA GLY A 387 -4.84 6.41 18.00
C GLY A 387 -3.96 7.58 17.54
N GLY A 388 -2.83 7.84 18.20
CA GLY A 388 -1.97 8.99 17.92
C GLY A 388 -1.09 8.84 16.67
N GLY A 389 -0.57 9.97 16.22
CA GLY A 389 0.41 10.10 15.13
C GLY A 389 1.16 11.43 15.21
N THR A 390 2.24 11.62 14.42
CA THR A 390 3.08 12.83 14.54
C THR A 390 2.33 14.13 14.22
N GLN A 391 1.35 14.05 13.31
CA GLN A 391 0.47 15.17 12.94
C GLN A 391 -0.87 15.16 13.71
N PHE A 392 -1.18 14.07 14.42
CA PHE A 392 -2.46 13.86 15.12
C PHE A 392 -2.24 13.22 16.50
N LYS A 393 -1.46 13.90 17.36
CA LYS A 393 -1.09 13.45 18.72
C LYS A 393 -2.30 13.23 19.63
N ASN A 394 -3.39 13.95 19.36
CA ASN A 394 -4.65 13.91 20.09
C ASN A 394 -5.67 12.90 19.52
N GLY A 395 -5.28 12.11 18.51
CA GLY A 395 -6.06 11.01 17.96
C GLY A 395 -6.46 11.20 16.48
N ALA A 396 -6.48 10.09 15.74
CA ALA A 396 -6.76 10.09 14.30
C ALA A 396 -8.18 10.58 13.94
N LEU A 397 -9.21 10.31 14.77
CA LEU A 397 -10.60 10.68 14.46
C LEU A 397 -10.80 12.19 14.31
N HIS A 398 -10.34 12.99 15.28
CA HIS A 398 -10.37 14.45 15.20
C HIS A 398 -9.70 14.96 13.92
N TYR A 399 -8.59 14.34 13.50
CA TYR A 399 -7.87 14.71 12.28
C TYR A 399 -8.63 14.31 10.99
N ILE A 400 -9.24 13.11 10.96
CA ILE A 400 -10.12 12.65 9.88
C ILE A 400 -11.31 13.62 9.70
N ASP A 401 -11.92 14.05 10.80
CA ASP A 401 -13.07 14.96 10.79
C ASP A 401 -12.63 16.41 10.47
N PHE A 402 -11.45 16.86 10.93
CA PHE A 402 -10.84 18.13 10.53
C PHE A 402 -10.57 18.21 9.02
N LEU A 403 -10.13 17.12 8.38
CA LEU A 403 -9.95 17.05 6.93
C LEU A 403 -11.29 17.14 6.20
N GLN A 404 -12.30 16.39 6.65
CA GLN A 404 -13.66 16.42 6.11
C GLN A 404 -14.33 17.81 6.27
N GLN A 405 -14.08 18.52 7.37
CA GLN A 405 -14.51 19.90 7.58
C GLN A 405 -13.71 20.92 6.75
N SER A 406 -12.49 20.57 6.35
CA SER A 406 -11.61 21.43 5.55
C SER A 406 -11.99 21.42 4.06
N VAL A 407 -12.39 20.27 3.52
CA VAL A 407 -12.94 20.08 2.17
C VAL A 407 -14.09 19.05 2.24
N PRO A 408 -15.36 19.48 2.31
CA PRO A 408 -16.51 18.58 2.41
C PRO A 408 -16.61 17.53 1.29
N ASP A 409 -16.18 17.91 0.08
CA ASP A 409 -16.21 17.07 -1.13
C ASP A 409 -15.26 15.87 -1.09
N ILE A 410 -14.43 15.75 -0.05
CA ILE A 410 -13.75 14.50 0.29
C ILE A 410 -14.79 13.39 0.54
N ALA A 411 -15.86 13.70 1.27
CA ALA A 411 -16.98 12.82 1.61
C ALA A 411 -16.56 11.36 1.90
N TRP A 412 -15.83 11.16 3.01
CA TRP A 412 -15.40 9.84 3.47
C TRP A 412 -16.56 8.83 3.47
N GLY A 413 -16.35 7.64 2.91
CA GLY A 413 -17.35 6.57 2.87
C GLY A 413 -18.46 6.77 1.84
N LYS A 414 -18.38 7.80 1.00
CA LYS A 414 -19.31 8.04 -0.12
C LYS A 414 -18.56 8.27 -1.43
N ARG A 415 -17.81 9.38 -1.52
CA ARG A 415 -16.96 9.68 -2.68
C ARG A 415 -15.57 9.10 -2.52
N SER A 416 -14.91 9.38 -1.39
CA SER A 416 -13.61 8.80 -1.07
C SER A 416 -13.80 7.48 -0.33
N ARG A 417 -13.48 6.37 -0.99
CA ARG A 417 -13.56 5.00 -0.45
C ARG A 417 -12.18 4.33 -0.36
N VAL A 418 -11.30 4.55 -1.33
CA VAL A 418 -9.98 3.90 -1.42
C VAL A 418 -8.86 4.94 -1.38
N ILE A 419 -7.98 4.82 -0.37
CA ILE A 419 -6.93 5.81 -0.06
C ILE A 419 -5.55 5.17 -0.08
N LEU A 420 -4.54 5.93 -0.51
CA LEU A 420 -3.13 5.59 -0.34
C LEU A 420 -2.53 6.38 0.85
N ASP A 421 -2.15 5.70 1.94
CA ASP A 421 -1.53 6.33 3.12
C ASP A 421 0.00 6.16 3.07
N VAL A 422 0.69 7.19 2.58
CA VAL A 422 2.14 7.20 2.32
C VAL A 422 2.91 7.45 3.62
N GLY A 423 3.84 6.55 3.97
CA GLY A 423 4.64 6.69 5.19
C GLY A 423 3.79 6.58 6.46
N CYS A 424 2.83 5.67 6.45
CA CYS A 424 1.73 5.52 7.41
C CYS A 424 2.10 5.33 8.89
N GLY A 425 3.38 5.08 9.21
CA GLY A 425 3.82 4.73 10.55
C GLY A 425 3.23 3.40 11.01
N VAL A 426 2.51 3.41 12.12
CA VAL A 426 1.72 2.26 12.62
C VAL A 426 0.32 2.16 11.99
N ALA A 427 0.08 2.87 10.87
CA ALA A 427 -1.19 2.97 10.14
C ALA A 427 -2.40 3.43 10.97
N SER A 428 -2.20 4.31 11.97
CA SER A 428 -3.30 4.82 12.80
C SER A 428 -4.33 5.64 12.02
N PHE A 429 -3.95 6.30 10.91
CA PHE A 429 -4.92 7.01 10.06
C PHE A 429 -5.87 6.01 9.38
N GLY A 430 -5.32 5.05 8.61
CA GLY A 430 -6.09 3.95 8.02
C GLY A 430 -6.88 3.11 9.03
N GLY A 431 -6.33 2.87 10.22
CA GLY A 431 -6.97 2.08 11.28
C GLY A 431 -8.25 2.69 11.87
N TYR A 432 -8.42 4.02 11.82
CA TYR A 432 -9.63 4.71 12.27
C TYR A 432 -10.54 5.14 11.12
N LEU A 433 -10.05 5.19 9.88
CA LEU A 433 -10.87 5.38 8.68
C LEU A 433 -11.92 4.26 8.46
N PHE A 434 -11.75 3.10 9.09
CA PHE A 434 -12.80 2.07 9.19
C PHE A 434 -14.08 2.59 9.88
N GLU A 435 -14.02 3.63 10.73
CA GLU A 435 -15.21 4.28 11.31
C GLU A 435 -15.88 5.30 10.37
N ARG A 436 -15.45 5.36 9.10
CA ARG A 436 -16.06 6.17 8.04
C ARG A 436 -16.30 5.34 6.77
N ASP A 437 -16.31 4.01 6.86
CA ASP A 437 -16.36 3.08 5.73
C ASP A 437 -15.34 3.38 4.61
N VAL A 438 -14.12 3.71 5.00
CA VAL A 438 -12.98 3.96 4.11
C VAL A 438 -11.92 2.87 4.26
N LEU A 439 -11.34 2.45 3.14
CA LEU A 439 -10.22 1.53 3.05
C LEU A 439 -8.93 2.29 2.70
N ALA A 440 -7.92 2.20 3.56
CA ALA A 440 -6.60 2.78 3.32
C ALA A 440 -5.55 1.70 3.04
N MET A 441 -4.99 1.71 1.83
CA MET A 441 -3.76 0.99 1.50
C MET A 441 -2.58 1.76 2.10
N SER A 442 -2.10 1.28 3.24
CA SER A 442 -1.03 1.94 3.99
C SER A 442 0.33 1.39 3.59
N PHE A 443 1.37 2.21 3.42
CA PHE A 443 2.72 1.66 3.20
C PHE A 443 3.85 2.46 3.85
N ALA A 444 4.90 1.73 4.22
CA ALA A 444 6.18 2.25 4.67
C ALA A 444 7.31 1.24 4.36
N PRO A 445 8.57 1.68 4.23
CA PRO A 445 9.69 0.77 4.01
C PRO A 445 10.01 -0.07 5.26
N LYS A 446 10.77 -1.16 5.07
CA LYS A 446 11.45 -1.85 6.17
C LYS A 446 12.63 -0.98 6.61
N ASP A 447 12.50 -0.26 7.72
CA ASP A 447 13.46 0.75 8.18
C ASP A 447 14.03 0.49 9.58
N GLU A 448 14.98 1.35 9.98
CA GLU A 448 15.66 1.32 11.27
C GLU A 448 14.76 1.52 12.50
N HIS A 449 13.50 1.99 12.37
CA HIS A 449 12.60 2.08 13.52
C HIS A 449 11.93 0.73 13.83
N GLU A 450 11.98 -0.18 12.84
CA GLU A 450 11.55 -1.59 12.85
C GLU A 450 10.05 -1.79 13.12
N ALA A 451 9.51 -2.89 12.58
CA ALA A 451 8.13 -3.35 12.80
C ALA A 451 6.96 -2.37 12.50
N GLN A 452 7.15 -1.17 11.95
CA GLN A 452 6.06 -0.18 11.68
C GLN A 452 4.83 -0.79 10.98
N VAL A 453 5.03 -1.42 9.81
CA VAL A 453 3.98 -2.14 9.05
C VAL A 453 3.54 -3.43 9.76
N GLN A 454 4.42 -4.07 10.54
CA GLN A 454 4.10 -5.27 11.32
C GLN A 454 3.10 -4.96 12.45
N PHE A 455 3.25 -3.81 13.12
CA PHE A 455 2.28 -3.31 14.09
C PHE A 455 0.93 -3.08 13.44
N ALA A 456 0.86 -2.46 12.25
CA ALA A 456 -0.40 -2.29 11.52
C ALA A 456 -1.08 -3.65 11.22
N LEU A 457 -0.32 -4.61 10.70
CA LEU A 457 -0.83 -5.95 10.38
C LEU A 457 -1.28 -6.73 11.63
N GLU A 458 -0.57 -6.66 12.74
CA GLU A 458 -0.96 -7.28 14.02
C GLU A 458 -2.18 -6.60 14.67
N ARG A 459 -2.36 -5.29 14.42
CA ARG A 459 -3.56 -4.53 14.84
C ARG A 459 -4.80 -4.85 13.99
N GLY A 460 -4.66 -5.56 12.87
CA GLY A 460 -5.75 -5.83 11.95
C GLY A 460 -6.05 -4.70 10.96
N ILE A 461 -5.00 -3.97 10.55
CA ILE A 461 -5.07 -2.81 9.65
C ILE A 461 -4.30 -3.13 8.34
N PRO A 462 -4.83 -2.80 7.15
CA PRO A 462 -4.14 -3.05 5.88
C PRO A 462 -2.86 -2.24 5.76
N ALA A 463 -1.73 -2.92 5.55
CA ALA A 463 -0.46 -2.28 5.25
C ALA A 463 0.48 -3.20 4.44
N ILE A 464 1.32 -2.61 3.59
CA ILE A 464 2.38 -3.31 2.84
C ILE A 464 3.75 -2.69 3.09
N LEU A 465 4.80 -3.48 2.90
CA LEU A 465 6.17 -2.99 2.86
C LEU A 465 6.48 -2.45 1.48
N ASN A 466 6.65 -1.14 1.34
CA ASN A 466 7.02 -0.54 0.05
C ASN A 466 7.77 0.78 0.24
N VAL A 467 8.43 1.26 -0.80
CA VAL A 467 9.16 2.53 -0.79
C VAL A 467 8.98 3.26 -2.11
N MET A 468 8.92 4.59 -2.06
CA MET A 468 9.02 5.44 -3.24
C MET A 468 10.51 5.63 -3.56
N GLY A 469 11.01 4.80 -4.48
CA GLY A 469 12.42 4.75 -4.83
C GLY A 469 12.70 4.98 -6.31
N THR A 470 13.14 3.94 -7.01
CA THR A 470 13.44 3.96 -8.45
C THR A 470 12.34 3.30 -9.29
N LYS A 471 11.49 2.46 -8.68
CA LYS A 471 10.37 1.76 -9.31
C LYS A 471 9.00 2.39 -9.05
N ARG A 472 8.05 2.15 -9.96
CA ARG A 472 6.62 2.46 -9.77
C ARG A 472 6.07 1.70 -8.57
N LEU A 473 5.07 2.29 -7.91
CA LEU A 473 4.24 1.56 -6.97
C LEU A 473 3.44 0.50 -7.75
N PRO A 474 3.27 -0.74 -7.22
CA PRO A 474 2.59 -1.87 -7.87
C PRO A 474 1.06 -1.72 -7.85
N PHE A 475 0.59 -0.57 -8.31
CA PHE A 475 -0.80 -0.17 -8.47
C PHE A 475 -1.00 0.40 -9.88
N PRO A 476 -2.16 0.16 -10.54
CA PRO A 476 -2.48 0.79 -11.83
C PRO A 476 -2.64 2.31 -11.70
N SER A 477 -2.76 3.00 -12.83
CA SER A 477 -3.02 4.44 -12.82
C SER A 477 -4.46 4.79 -12.41
N SER A 478 -4.64 5.99 -11.86
CA SER A 478 -5.97 6.57 -11.57
C SER A 478 -6.88 5.60 -10.80
N VAL A 479 -6.40 5.05 -9.67
CA VAL A 479 -7.12 4.07 -8.86
C VAL A 479 -7.53 4.59 -7.48
N PHE A 480 -6.72 5.45 -6.86
CA PHE A 480 -7.01 6.01 -5.53
C PHE A 480 -7.90 7.26 -5.63
N ASP A 481 -8.88 7.36 -4.73
CA ASP A 481 -9.76 8.53 -4.65
C ASP A 481 -9.03 9.70 -3.93
N VAL A 482 -8.19 9.37 -2.94
CA VAL A 482 -7.34 10.30 -2.17
C VAL A 482 -5.96 9.69 -1.90
N VAL A 483 -4.92 10.52 -1.90
CA VAL A 483 -3.58 10.19 -1.36
C VAL A 483 -3.31 11.04 -0.12
N HIS A 484 -2.75 10.43 0.93
CA HIS A 484 -2.41 11.09 2.19
C HIS A 484 -0.93 10.96 2.54
N CYS A 485 -0.33 12.02 3.09
CA CYS A 485 1.01 12.04 3.67
C CYS A 485 1.02 12.89 4.96
N ALA A 486 1.09 12.23 6.13
CA ALA A 486 1.28 12.88 7.43
C ALA A 486 2.75 12.76 7.89
N ARG A 487 3.58 13.74 7.51
CA ARG A 487 5.05 13.79 7.76
C ARG A 487 5.79 12.55 7.22
N CYS A 488 5.38 12.06 6.05
CA CYS A 488 5.84 10.82 5.43
C CYS A 488 7.34 10.78 5.03
N ARG A 489 8.11 11.86 5.23
CA ARG A 489 9.55 12.01 4.90
C ARG A 489 9.93 11.83 3.42
N VAL A 490 8.95 11.80 2.50
CA VAL A 490 9.20 11.75 1.06
C VAL A 490 9.59 13.15 0.55
N PRO A 491 10.72 13.31 -0.17
CA PRO A 491 11.19 14.60 -0.69
C PRO A 491 10.47 14.97 -2.00
N TRP A 492 9.17 15.25 -1.94
CA TRP A 492 8.28 15.43 -3.09
C TRP A 492 8.75 16.40 -4.20
N HIS A 493 9.58 17.38 -3.87
CA HIS A 493 10.00 18.47 -4.77
C HIS A 493 11.32 18.22 -5.52
N VAL A 494 12.12 17.22 -5.12
CA VAL A 494 13.46 17.01 -5.73
C VAL A 494 13.33 16.34 -7.10
N GLU A 495 14.39 16.46 -7.91
CA GLU A 495 14.54 15.71 -9.18
C GLU A 495 13.35 15.89 -10.13
N GLY A 496 12.93 17.15 -10.32
CA GLY A 496 11.80 17.51 -11.18
C GLY A 496 10.43 17.08 -10.64
N GLY A 497 10.35 16.63 -9.38
CA GLY A 497 9.11 16.15 -8.77
C GLY A 497 8.83 14.67 -8.97
N LYS A 498 9.83 13.85 -9.34
CA LYS A 498 9.66 12.46 -9.79
C LYS A 498 8.74 11.59 -8.90
N LEU A 499 8.83 11.75 -7.58
CA LEU A 499 7.99 11.00 -6.63
C LEU A 499 6.55 11.53 -6.53
N LEU A 500 6.34 12.84 -6.77
CA LEU A 500 5.01 13.45 -6.85
C LEU A 500 4.32 13.14 -8.20
N LEU A 501 5.10 12.92 -9.26
CA LEU A 501 4.61 12.44 -10.55
C LEU A 501 4.06 11.01 -10.48
N GLU A 502 4.69 10.14 -9.69
CA GLU A 502 4.12 8.81 -9.38
C GLU A 502 2.79 8.92 -8.61
N LEU A 503 2.64 9.90 -7.70
CA LEU A 503 1.33 10.18 -7.10
C LEU A 503 0.31 10.67 -8.14
N ASN A 504 0.72 11.51 -9.09
CA ASN A 504 -0.13 11.94 -10.18
C ASN A 504 -0.55 10.77 -11.10
N ARG A 505 0.28 9.72 -11.26
CA ARG A 505 -0.09 8.50 -11.98
C ARG A 505 -1.20 7.73 -11.25
N VAL A 506 -1.07 7.48 -9.94
CA VAL A 506 -2.00 6.58 -9.20
C VAL A 506 -3.26 7.26 -8.66
N LEU A 507 -3.27 8.60 -8.49
CA LEU A 507 -4.43 9.39 -8.06
C LEU A 507 -5.44 9.59 -9.20
N ARG A 508 -6.75 9.40 -8.95
CA ARG A 508 -7.81 9.66 -9.92
C ARG A 508 -7.88 11.13 -10.35
N PRO A 509 -8.21 11.45 -11.63
CA PRO A 509 -8.52 12.82 -12.06
C PRO A 509 -9.60 13.45 -11.16
N GLY A 510 -9.43 14.69 -10.73
CA GLY A 510 -10.31 15.33 -9.73
C GLY A 510 -10.16 14.82 -8.28
N GLY A 511 -9.27 13.85 -8.00
CA GLY A 511 -8.98 13.33 -6.66
C GLY A 511 -8.04 14.22 -5.84
N TYR A 512 -7.95 13.99 -4.54
CA TYR A 512 -7.18 14.86 -3.63
C TYR A 512 -5.83 14.29 -3.18
N PHE A 513 -4.85 15.18 -3.01
CA PHE A 513 -3.62 14.93 -2.24
C PHE A 513 -3.63 15.75 -0.95
N ILE A 514 -3.56 15.07 0.20
CA ILE A 514 -3.58 15.67 1.53
C ILE A 514 -2.16 15.61 2.11
N TRP A 515 -1.49 16.77 2.17
CA TRP A 515 -0.13 16.91 2.67
C TRP A 515 -0.11 17.64 4.02
N SER A 516 0.23 16.91 5.09
CA SER A 516 0.43 17.47 6.42
C SER A 516 1.88 17.25 6.86
N ALA A 517 2.71 18.27 6.67
CA ALA A 517 4.15 18.24 6.96
C ALA A 517 4.65 19.63 7.38
N THR A 518 5.85 19.69 7.97
CA THR A 518 6.40 20.94 8.52
C THR A 518 6.48 22.12 7.52
N PRO A 519 6.75 21.93 6.21
CA PRO A 519 6.69 23.01 5.21
C PRO A 519 5.35 23.74 5.11
N VAL A 520 4.26 23.08 5.50
CA VAL A 520 2.88 23.62 5.39
C VAL A 520 2.55 24.60 6.52
N TYR A 521 3.24 24.52 7.67
CA TYR A 521 2.85 25.25 8.88
C TYR A 521 3.98 25.85 9.72
N GLN A 522 5.24 25.50 9.46
CA GLN A 522 6.41 26.14 10.07
C GLN A 522 6.96 27.27 9.17
N LYS A 523 7.97 27.99 9.68
CA LYS A 523 8.65 29.10 8.99
C LYS A 523 10.18 29.00 9.03
N LEU A 524 10.72 27.79 9.20
CA LEU A 524 12.17 27.57 9.10
C LEU A 524 12.62 27.78 7.64
N PRO A 525 13.85 28.25 7.38
CA PRO A 525 14.30 28.52 6.00
C PRO A 525 14.18 27.31 5.06
N GLU A 526 14.48 26.11 5.56
CA GLU A 526 14.31 24.84 4.84
C GLU A 526 12.83 24.55 4.54
N ASP A 527 11.96 24.60 5.56
CA ASP A 527 10.50 24.41 5.41
C ASP A 527 9.90 25.40 4.38
N VAL A 528 10.36 26.66 4.38
CA VAL A 528 9.90 27.69 3.43
C VAL A 528 10.38 27.40 2.01
N GLY A 529 11.65 27.00 1.82
CA GLY A 529 12.18 26.63 0.51
C GLY A 529 11.47 25.39 -0.08
N ILE A 530 11.22 24.38 0.76
CA ILE A 530 10.45 23.19 0.37
C ILE A 530 9.02 23.57 -0.02
N TRP A 531 8.36 24.47 0.73
CA TRP A 531 7.03 24.97 0.38
C TRP A 531 7.01 25.74 -0.94
N GLN A 532 8.02 26.57 -1.21
CA GLN A 532 8.15 27.33 -2.46
C GLN A 532 8.31 26.39 -3.66
N GLU A 533 9.23 25.42 -3.59
CA GLU A 533 9.45 24.47 -4.68
C GLU A 533 8.26 23.52 -4.90
N MET A 534 7.60 23.07 -3.82
CA MET A 534 6.34 22.34 -3.93
C MET A 534 5.24 23.18 -4.59
N SER A 535 5.07 24.43 -4.18
CA SER A 535 4.07 25.35 -4.76
C SER A 535 4.35 25.68 -6.22
N ARG A 536 5.63 25.68 -6.64
CA ARG A 536 6.05 25.86 -8.03
C ARG A 536 5.74 24.61 -8.86
N LEU A 537 6.05 23.43 -8.31
CA LEU A 537 5.86 22.13 -8.96
C LEU A 537 4.37 21.76 -9.11
N THR A 538 3.56 21.86 -8.05
CA THR A 538 2.12 21.51 -8.15
C THR A 538 1.41 22.40 -9.17
N LYS A 539 1.75 23.69 -9.24
CA LYS A 539 1.23 24.60 -10.27
C LYS A 539 1.68 24.20 -11.67
N SER A 540 2.94 23.80 -11.88
CA SER A 540 3.39 23.35 -13.21
C SER A 540 2.87 21.97 -13.59
N MET A 541 2.34 21.20 -12.62
CA MET A 541 1.55 19.97 -12.78
C MET A 541 0.02 20.23 -12.89
N CYS A 542 -0.43 21.49 -12.94
CA CYS A 542 -1.85 21.86 -12.97
C CYS A 542 -2.69 21.36 -11.78
N TRP A 543 -2.07 21.12 -10.62
CA TRP A 543 -2.77 20.77 -9.38
C TRP A 543 -3.24 22.03 -8.63
N ASP A 544 -4.54 22.11 -8.38
CA ASP A 544 -5.16 23.22 -7.66
C ASP A 544 -4.95 23.08 -6.15
N LEU A 545 -4.46 24.15 -5.50
CA LEU A 545 -4.38 24.22 -4.04
C LEU A 545 -5.74 24.64 -3.47
N VAL A 546 -6.61 23.65 -3.24
CA VAL A 546 -7.98 23.85 -2.74
C VAL A 546 -8.00 24.59 -1.41
N THR A 547 -7.15 24.18 -0.45
CA THR A 547 -7.05 24.89 0.83
C THR A 547 -5.77 24.60 1.61
N VAL A 548 -5.40 25.51 2.50
CA VAL A 548 -4.44 25.28 3.58
C VAL A 548 -5.13 25.59 4.90
N LYS A 549 -5.33 24.56 5.74
CA LYS A 549 -6.06 24.67 7.02
C LYS A 549 -5.15 24.27 8.17
N LYS A 550 -5.39 24.88 9.34
CA LYS A 550 -4.62 24.63 10.57
C LYS A 550 -5.47 23.92 11.60
N ASP A 551 -5.02 22.77 12.06
CA ASP A 551 -5.60 22.10 13.21
C ASP A 551 -5.00 22.72 14.48
N ARG A 552 -5.83 23.48 15.20
CA ARG A 552 -5.45 24.17 16.44
C ARG A 552 -5.18 23.19 17.59
N LEU A 553 -5.80 22.01 17.60
CA LEU A 553 -5.65 21.04 18.69
C LEU A 553 -4.29 20.34 18.62
N ASN A 554 -3.93 19.82 17.44
CA ASN A 554 -2.66 19.15 17.24
C ASN A 554 -1.48 20.11 16.96
N ALA A 555 -1.77 21.40 16.75
CA ALA A 555 -0.83 22.47 16.38
C ALA A 555 -0.09 22.19 15.06
N VAL A 556 -0.84 21.81 14.02
CA VAL A 556 -0.33 21.46 12.69
C VAL A 556 -1.12 22.15 11.57
N GLY A 557 -0.74 21.91 10.33
CA GLY A 557 -1.53 22.28 9.15
C GLY A 557 -1.52 21.19 8.09
N ALA A 558 -2.54 21.23 7.23
CA ALA A 558 -2.66 20.39 6.04
C ALA A 558 -2.92 21.28 4.81
N ALA A 559 -2.19 21.03 3.73
CA ALA A 559 -2.45 21.56 2.41
C ALA A 559 -3.18 20.45 1.62
N ILE A 560 -4.32 20.80 1.03
CA ILE A 560 -5.14 19.88 0.25
C ILE A 560 -5.11 20.37 -1.19
N TYR A 561 -4.55 19.54 -2.06
CA TYR A 561 -4.47 19.77 -3.51
C TYR A 561 -5.46 18.87 -4.24
N GLN A 562 -5.90 19.27 -5.43
CA GLN A 562 -6.72 18.46 -6.33
C GLN A 562 -6.00 18.25 -7.66
N LYS A 563 -5.97 17.00 -8.14
CA LYS A 563 -5.51 16.66 -9.49
C LYS A 563 -6.56 17.15 -10.50
N PRO A 564 -6.18 17.73 -11.66
CA PRO A 564 -7.16 18.21 -12.65
C PRO A 564 -8.04 17.08 -13.20
N SER A 565 -9.22 17.43 -13.67
CA SER A 565 -10.23 16.50 -14.23
C SER A 565 -10.37 16.56 -15.76
N SER A 566 -9.60 17.42 -16.44
CA SER A 566 -9.51 17.50 -17.91
C SER A 566 -8.09 17.91 -18.32
N ASN A 567 -7.75 17.81 -19.61
CA ASN A 567 -6.47 18.29 -20.13
C ASN A 567 -6.44 19.81 -20.37
N ASP A 568 -7.50 20.56 -20.03
CA ASP A 568 -7.60 22.01 -20.26
C ASP A 568 -6.37 22.79 -19.80
N CYS A 569 -5.91 22.54 -18.58
CA CYS A 569 -4.73 23.20 -18.05
C CYS A 569 -3.47 22.65 -18.71
N TYR A 570 -3.36 21.34 -18.94
CA TYR A 570 -2.21 20.73 -19.61
C TYR A 570 -1.95 21.34 -21.00
N ASN A 571 -3.01 21.53 -21.79
CA ASN A 571 -2.98 22.09 -23.14
C ASN A 571 -2.66 23.60 -23.14
N LYS A 572 -2.83 24.30 -22.01
CA LYS A 572 -2.56 25.75 -21.85
C LYS A 572 -1.19 26.05 -21.20
N ARG A 573 -0.35 25.03 -20.96
CA ARG A 573 0.97 25.20 -20.32
C ARG A 573 1.99 25.84 -21.27
N SER A 574 2.45 27.04 -20.92
CA SER A 574 3.50 27.76 -21.66
C SER A 574 4.88 27.08 -21.67
N LYS A 575 5.11 26.10 -20.78
CA LYS A 575 6.28 25.22 -20.79
C LYS A 575 5.86 23.81 -20.38
N ASN A 576 6.23 22.80 -21.16
CA ASN A 576 5.94 21.40 -20.87
C ASN A 576 6.94 20.82 -19.84
N VAL A 577 6.93 21.38 -18.62
CA VAL A 577 7.85 21.01 -17.52
C VAL A 577 7.05 20.84 -16.22
N PRO A 578 6.90 19.61 -15.68
CA PRO A 578 7.39 18.33 -16.21
C PRO A 578 6.72 17.95 -17.55
N PRO A 579 7.36 17.17 -18.42
CA PRO A 579 6.79 16.77 -19.70
C PRO A 579 5.53 15.91 -19.53
N LEU A 580 4.73 15.80 -20.60
CA LEU A 580 3.76 14.70 -20.72
C LEU A 580 4.50 13.40 -21.05
N CYS A 581 3.92 12.25 -20.73
CA CYS A 581 4.47 10.95 -21.09
C CYS A 581 4.19 10.62 -22.57
N GLU A 582 5.09 9.87 -23.20
CA GLU A 582 4.89 9.30 -24.53
C GLU A 582 3.71 8.31 -24.52
N GLU A 583 2.99 8.19 -25.64
CA GLU A 583 1.79 7.35 -25.74
C GLU A 583 2.11 5.84 -25.69
N SER A 584 3.39 5.47 -25.79
CA SER A 584 3.91 4.11 -25.58
C SER A 584 4.23 3.76 -24.11
N ASP A 585 4.25 4.74 -23.20
CA ASP A 585 4.44 4.50 -21.76
C ASP A 585 3.08 4.20 -21.09
N ASP A 586 2.67 2.93 -21.12
CA ASP A 586 1.42 2.50 -20.48
C ASP A 586 1.37 2.97 -19.00
N PRO A 587 0.36 3.75 -18.61
CA PRO A 587 0.22 4.23 -17.23
C PRO A 587 -0.11 3.11 -16.23
N ASN A 588 -0.58 1.94 -16.69
CA ASN A 588 -1.05 0.84 -15.85
C ASN A 588 0.07 -0.14 -15.49
N ALA A 589 0.99 -0.42 -16.42
CA ALA A 589 2.22 -1.17 -16.21
C ALA A 589 2.97 -0.66 -14.98
N ALA A 590 2.98 -1.47 -13.93
CA ALA A 590 3.47 -1.08 -12.61
C ALA A 590 4.54 -2.04 -12.07
N TRP A 591 4.45 -3.33 -12.35
CA TRP A 591 5.36 -4.34 -11.80
C TRP A 591 6.78 -4.21 -12.39
N ASN A 592 7.76 -3.93 -11.53
CA ASN A 592 9.18 -3.70 -11.90
C ASN A 592 9.43 -2.57 -12.92
N VAL A 593 8.42 -1.77 -13.26
CA VAL A 593 8.56 -0.62 -14.17
C VAL A 593 9.30 0.51 -13.44
N SER A 594 10.27 1.12 -14.11
CA SER A 594 11.03 2.24 -13.54
C SER A 594 10.18 3.52 -13.49
N LEU A 595 10.40 4.36 -12.48
CA LEU A 595 9.74 5.67 -12.40
C LEU A 595 10.09 6.54 -13.60
N GLN A 596 9.08 7.15 -14.20
CA GLN A 596 9.23 8.18 -15.22
C GLN A 596 9.19 9.58 -14.59
N ALA A 597 9.66 10.57 -15.34
CA ALA A 597 9.65 11.98 -14.93
C ALA A 597 8.66 12.80 -15.78
N CYS A 598 7.49 12.24 -16.04
CA CYS A 598 6.45 12.79 -16.92
C CYS A 598 5.04 12.65 -16.32
N MET A 599 4.04 13.24 -16.98
CA MET A 599 2.61 13.13 -16.62
C MET A 599 1.79 12.50 -17.75
N HIS A 600 0.97 11.50 -17.45
CA HIS A 600 -0.06 11.04 -18.38
C HIS A 600 -1.20 12.05 -18.51
N LYS A 601 -1.80 12.13 -19.70
CA LYS A 601 -3.03 12.89 -19.97
C LYS A 601 -4.19 12.34 -19.12
N VAL A 602 -5.23 13.15 -18.91
CA VAL A 602 -6.54 12.65 -18.45
C VAL A 602 -7.25 12.00 -19.65
N PRO A 603 -7.85 10.79 -19.51
CA PRO A 603 -8.65 10.19 -20.57
C PRO A 603 -9.86 11.07 -20.92
N GLU A 604 -10.12 11.27 -22.22
CA GLU A 604 -11.21 12.14 -22.70
C GLU A 604 -12.34 11.35 -23.38
N ASP A 605 -12.08 10.13 -23.89
CA ASP A 605 -13.15 9.30 -24.42
C ASP A 605 -14.05 8.80 -23.28
N SER A 606 -15.36 8.93 -23.46
CA SER A 606 -16.36 8.59 -22.45
C SER A 606 -16.48 7.09 -22.14
N THR A 607 -15.80 6.24 -22.93
CA THR A 607 -15.62 4.80 -22.74
C THR A 607 -14.27 4.43 -22.10
N GLU A 608 -13.28 5.32 -22.12
CA GLU A 608 -11.97 5.06 -21.51
C GLU A 608 -12.02 5.11 -19.98
N ARG A 609 -11.22 4.25 -19.33
CA ARG A 609 -11.12 4.18 -17.87
C ARG A 609 -10.47 5.43 -17.27
N GLY A 610 -11.26 6.22 -16.55
CA GLY A 610 -10.82 7.41 -15.82
C GLY A 610 -11.35 8.74 -16.37
N SER A 611 -12.04 8.74 -17.51
CA SER A 611 -12.79 9.91 -18.00
C SER A 611 -14.04 10.23 -17.18
N ARG A 612 -14.55 9.25 -16.42
CA ARG A 612 -15.65 9.41 -15.45
C ARG A 612 -15.23 8.88 -14.08
N TRP A 613 -15.86 9.40 -13.02
CA TRP A 613 -15.73 8.83 -11.68
C TRP A 613 -16.56 7.55 -11.55
N PRO A 614 -16.17 6.62 -10.65
CA PRO A 614 -17.03 5.52 -10.24
C PRO A 614 -18.36 6.03 -9.66
N ALA A 615 -19.33 5.12 -9.54
CA ALA A 615 -20.49 5.33 -8.67
C ALA A 615 -20.04 5.65 -7.22
N GLN A 616 -20.94 6.16 -6.39
CA GLN A 616 -20.64 6.35 -4.97
C GLN A 616 -20.47 4.99 -4.25
N TRP A 617 -19.96 5.04 -3.03
CA TRP A 617 -20.03 3.92 -2.11
C TRP A 617 -21.36 3.97 -1.35
N PRO A 618 -22.11 2.85 -1.24
CA PRO A 618 -21.70 1.47 -1.55
C PRO A 618 -21.93 0.99 -2.99
N GLU A 619 -22.63 1.72 -3.84
CA GLU A 619 -23.14 1.24 -5.14
C GLU A 619 -22.02 0.70 -6.06
N ARG A 620 -20.85 1.35 -6.06
CA ARG A 620 -19.69 0.94 -6.88
C ARG A 620 -19.22 -0.50 -6.64
N LEU A 621 -19.54 -1.12 -5.50
CA LEU A 621 -19.13 -2.51 -5.22
C LEU A 621 -19.79 -3.53 -6.14
N GLU A 622 -21.04 -3.30 -6.53
CA GLU A 622 -21.86 -4.24 -7.33
C GLU A 622 -22.11 -3.70 -8.75
N GLN A 623 -21.93 -2.39 -8.97
CA GLN A 623 -22.02 -1.76 -10.28
C GLN A 623 -20.88 -2.19 -11.23
N THR A 624 -21.23 -2.75 -12.38
CA THR A 624 -20.29 -3.04 -13.48
C THR A 624 -19.63 -1.74 -13.99
N PRO A 625 -18.29 -1.68 -14.17
CA PRO A 625 -17.60 -0.48 -14.64
C PRO A 625 -18.04 -0.04 -16.03
N TYR A 626 -18.24 1.27 -16.23
CA TYR A 626 -18.72 1.84 -17.51
C TYR A 626 -17.76 1.62 -18.69
N TRP A 627 -16.46 1.44 -18.41
CA TRP A 627 -15.38 1.23 -19.38
C TRP A 627 -15.11 -0.26 -19.64
N LEU A 628 -15.78 -1.16 -18.91
CA LEU A 628 -15.72 -2.60 -19.17
C LEU A 628 -16.60 -2.88 -20.39
N ASN A 629 -15.98 -2.91 -21.57
CA ASN A 629 -16.67 -3.06 -22.86
C ASN A 629 -17.17 -4.51 -23.09
N SER A 630 -17.76 -4.77 -24.26
CA SER A 630 -18.26 -6.09 -24.66
C SER A 630 -17.17 -7.05 -25.18
N GLN A 631 -15.88 -6.82 -24.87
CA GLN A 631 -14.82 -7.78 -25.20
C GLN A 631 -14.98 -9.08 -24.41
N ILE A 632 -14.35 -10.15 -24.88
CA ILE A 632 -14.33 -11.44 -24.18
C ILE A 632 -13.61 -11.26 -22.83
N GLY A 633 -14.25 -11.68 -21.75
CA GLY A 633 -13.72 -11.63 -20.39
C GLY A 633 -12.87 -12.86 -20.02
N ILE A 634 -12.54 -12.98 -18.74
CA ILE A 634 -11.63 -14.03 -18.21
C ILE A 634 -12.24 -15.45 -18.30
N TYR A 635 -13.56 -15.56 -18.28
CA TYR A 635 -14.31 -16.83 -18.34
C TYR A 635 -15.01 -17.05 -19.69
N GLY A 636 -14.71 -16.22 -20.69
CA GLY A 636 -15.15 -16.42 -22.09
C GLY A 636 -16.49 -15.79 -22.46
N LYS A 637 -17.25 -15.22 -21.51
CA LYS A 637 -18.47 -14.45 -21.80
C LYS A 637 -18.10 -12.99 -22.11
N ALA A 638 -19.07 -12.10 -22.35
CA ALA A 638 -18.75 -10.67 -22.45
C ALA A 638 -18.25 -10.16 -21.09
N ALA A 639 -17.25 -9.27 -21.04
CA ALA A 639 -16.58 -8.89 -19.79
C ALA A 639 -17.54 -8.30 -18.71
N GLN A 640 -18.64 -7.66 -19.13
CA GLN A 640 -19.72 -7.19 -18.24
C GLN A 640 -20.52 -8.34 -17.60
N GLU A 641 -20.77 -9.40 -18.37
CA GLU A 641 -21.47 -10.61 -17.91
C GLU A 641 -20.55 -11.43 -17.00
N ASP A 642 -19.29 -11.59 -17.37
CA ASP A 642 -18.25 -12.24 -16.58
C ASP A 642 -18.05 -11.59 -15.20
N PHE A 643 -18.00 -10.25 -15.13
CA PHE A 643 -17.95 -9.51 -13.87
C PHE A 643 -19.16 -9.81 -12.97
N THR A 644 -20.34 -9.92 -13.58
CA THR A 644 -21.60 -10.18 -12.88
C THR A 644 -21.68 -11.65 -12.43
N ALA A 645 -21.21 -12.57 -13.25
CA ALA A 645 -21.11 -14.00 -12.97
C ALA A 645 -20.10 -14.29 -11.85
N ASP A 646 -18.89 -13.70 -11.88
CA ASP A 646 -17.88 -13.77 -10.82
C ASP A 646 -18.48 -13.35 -9.47
N TYR A 647 -19.17 -12.20 -9.41
CA TYR A 647 -19.77 -11.77 -8.16
C TYR A 647 -20.88 -12.70 -7.67
N ASN A 648 -21.77 -13.18 -8.55
CA ASN A 648 -22.83 -14.12 -8.17
C ASN A 648 -22.29 -15.50 -7.75
N HIS A 649 -21.25 -16.00 -8.42
CA HIS A 649 -20.54 -17.23 -8.05
C HIS A 649 -19.95 -17.10 -6.65
N TRP A 650 -19.13 -16.07 -6.41
CA TRP A 650 -18.49 -15.88 -5.11
C TRP A 650 -19.47 -15.60 -3.98
N LYS A 651 -20.55 -14.84 -4.24
CA LYS A 651 -21.64 -14.61 -3.27
C LYS A 651 -22.25 -15.93 -2.81
N THR A 652 -22.54 -16.83 -3.74
CA THR A 652 -23.11 -18.17 -3.47
C THR A 652 -22.12 -19.11 -2.78
N VAL A 653 -20.87 -19.16 -3.27
CA VAL A 653 -19.79 -19.96 -2.67
C VAL A 653 -19.50 -19.53 -1.22
N VAL A 654 -19.44 -18.21 -0.98
CA VAL A 654 -19.21 -17.69 0.37
C VAL A 654 -20.40 -17.98 1.28
N SER A 655 -21.64 -17.73 0.85
CA SER A 655 -22.83 -17.96 1.70
C SER A 655 -23.07 -19.43 1.99
N GLU A 656 -22.98 -20.31 1.00
CA GLU A 656 -23.40 -21.70 1.12
C GLU A 656 -22.29 -22.66 1.55
N SER A 657 -21.03 -22.41 1.19
CA SER A 657 -19.91 -23.28 1.55
C SER A 657 -19.01 -22.66 2.62
N TYR A 658 -18.54 -21.42 2.43
CA TYR A 658 -17.46 -20.89 3.27
C TYR A 658 -17.93 -20.42 4.66
N LEU A 659 -19.12 -19.82 4.74
CA LEU A 659 -19.71 -19.38 6.01
C LEU A 659 -20.38 -20.52 6.78
N LYS A 660 -21.02 -21.48 6.08
CA LYS A 660 -21.80 -22.57 6.70
C LYS A 660 -20.99 -23.87 6.88
N GLY A 661 -20.31 -24.34 5.84
CA GLY A 661 -19.75 -25.70 5.77
C GLY A 661 -18.33 -25.86 6.32
N MET A 662 -17.42 -24.90 6.09
CA MET A 662 -15.99 -25.09 6.40
C MET A 662 -15.58 -25.02 7.88
N GLY A 663 -16.50 -24.83 8.82
CA GLY A 663 -16.20 -24.80 10.26
C GLY A 663 -15.22 -23.69 10.66
N ILE A 664 -15.25 -22.55 9.95
CA ILE A 664 -14.39 -21.40 10.18
C ILE A 664 -15.08 -20.43 11.15
N ASP A 665 -14.45 -20.16 12.31
CA ASP A 665 -14.84 -19.03 13.16
C ASP A 665 -14.47 -17.71 12.45
N TRP A 666 -15.38 -17.21 11.60
CA TRP A 666 -15.21 -15.94 10.91
C TRP A 666 -15.15 -14.73 11.88
N SER A 667 -15.59 -14.88 13.14
CA SER A 667 -15.37 -13.86 14.18
C SER A 667 -13.92 -13.82 14.69
N SER A 668 -13.07 -14.79 14.32
CA SER A 668 -11.62 -14.74 14.57
C SER A 668 -10.81 -14.25 13.36
N VAL A 669 -11.43 -14.00 12.22
CA VAL A 669 -10.76 -13.59 10.98
C VAL A 669 -10.81 -12.08 10.85
N ARG A 670 -9.70 -11.44 10.47
CA ARG A 670 -9.64 -10.00 10.19
C ARG A 670 -8.82 -9.69 8.93
N ASN A 671 -7.66 -10.32 8.78
CA ASN A 671 -6.73 -10.11 7.66
C ASN A 671 -6.88 -11.28 6.67
N VAL A 672 -7.51 -11.04 5.53
CA VAL A 672 -7.67 -12.02 4.44
C VAL A 672 -6.80 -11.60 3.26
N MET A 673 -6.27 -12.57 2.52
CA MET A 673 -5.70 -12.34 1.20
C MET A 673 -6.37 -13.28 0.20
N ASP A 674 -6.77 -12.72 -0.93
CA ASP A 674 -7.14 -13.47 -2.11
C ASP A 674 -5.94 -13.48 -3.06
N MET A 675 -5.29 -14.64 -3.18
CA MET A 675 -3.99 -14.77 -3.83
C MET A 675 -4.10 -14.71 -5.36
N LYS A 676 -5.30 -14.90 -5.92
CA LYS A 676 -5.59 -14.78 -7.36
C LYS A 676 -6.98 -14.16 -7.54
N ALA A 677 -7.10 -12.90 -7.13
CA ALA A 677 -8.33 -12.14 -7.27
C ALA A 677 -8.57 -11.80 -8.75
N VAL A 678 -9.67 -12.28 -9.34
CA VAL A 678 -10.08 -11.95 -10.71
C VAL A 678 -10.81 -10.60 -10.72
N TYR A 679 -12.14 -10.54 -10.76
CA TYR A 679 -12.87 -9.27 -10.63
C TYR A 679 -13.13 -8.87 -9.17
N GLY A 680 -12.49 -9.56 -8.21
CA GLY A 680 -12.61 -9.31 -6.77
C GLY A 680 -13.96 -9.75 -6.16
N GLY A 681 -14.73 -10.61 -6.84
CA GLY A 681 -16.03 -11.09 -6.36
C GLY A 681 -15.96 -11.76 -4.99
N PHE A 682 -14.89 -12.51 -4.70
CA PHE A 682 -14.65 -13.09 -3.37
C PHE A 682 -14.58 -12.01 -2.28
N ALA A 683 -13.84 -10.92 -2.51
CA ALA A 683 -13.76 -9.82 -1.55
C ALA A 683 -15.08 -9.01 -1.45
N ALA A 684 -15.83 -8.88 -2.53
CA ALA A 684 -17.16 -8.27 -2.53
C ALA A 684 -18.21 -9.15 -1.81
N ALA A 685 -18.12 -10.47 -1.90
CA ALA A 685 -18.97 -11.42 -1.19
C ALA A 685 -18.72 -11.43 0.33
N LEU A 686 -17.55 -10.97 0.79
CA LEU A 686 -17.21 -10.82 2.21
C LEU A 686 -17.57 -9.45 2.82
N LYS A 687 -18.23 -8.54 2.06
CA LYS A 687 -18.47 -7.13 2.43
C LYS A 687 -19.12 -6.92 3.82
N ASP A 688 -20.01 -7.83 4.22
CA ASP A 688 -20.80 -7.71 5.44
C ASP A 688 -20.02 -8.18 6.69
N LEU A 689 -18.94 -8.94 6.50
CA LEU A 689 -18.01 -9.31 7.55
C LEU A 689 -17.07 -8.15 7.90
N LYS A 690 -16.60 -8.08 9.15
CA LYS A 690 -15.62 -7.07 9.58
C LYS A 690 -14.16 -7.49 9.30
N VAL A 691 -13.92 -8.00 8.08
CA VAL A 691 -12.60 -8.34 7.53
C VAL A 691 -12.06 -7.22 6.64
N TRP A 692 -10.85 -7.40 6.11
CA TRP A 692 -10.37 -6.74 4.89
C TRP A 692 -9.63 -7.77 4.04
N VAL A 693 -9.63 -7.59 2.71
CA VAL A 693 -9.02 -8.52 1.75
C VAL A 693 -7.91 -7.81 0.97
N MET A 694 -6.69 -8.35 1.02
CA MET A 694 -5.66 -8.05 0.03
C MET A 694 -5.99 -8.83 -1.24
N ASN A 695 -6.47 -8.15 -2.27
CA ASN A 695 -6.69 -8.76 -3.58
C ASN A 695 -5.38 -8.77 -4.37
N VAL A 696 -4.89 -9.94 -4.76
CA VAL A 696 -3.63 -10.08 -5.49
C VAL A 696 -3.91 -10.50 -6.92
N VAL A 697 -3.42 -9.71 -7.88
CA VAL A 697 -3.48 -10.05 -9.32
C VAL A 697 -2.08 -10.55 -9.73
N PRO A 698 -1.95 -11.83 -10.12
CA PRO A 698 -0.69 -12.37 -10.62
C PRO A 698 -0.22 -11.63 -11.89
N ILE A 699 1.09 -11.39 -12.02
CA ILE A 699 1.65 -10.64 -13.17
C ILE A 699 1.58 -11.40 -14.52
N ASP A 700 1.24 -12.68 -14.45
CA ASP A 700 1.03 -13.62 -15.56
C ASP A 700 -0.46 -13.90 -15.80
N ALA A 701 -1.36 -13.22 -15.07
CA ALA A 701 -2.79 -13.16 -15.36
C ALA A 701 -3.14 -11.85 -16.09
N ALA A 702 -4.37 -11.75 -16.62
CA ALA A 702 -4.89 -10.51 -17.18
C ALA A 702 -5.03 -9.42 -16.10
N ASP A 703 -4.80 -8.14 -16.46
CA ASP A 703 -4.84 -7.03 -15.50
C ASP A 703 -6.28 -6.63 -15.11
N THR A 704 -6.88 -7.40 -14.20
CA THR A 704 -8.16 -7.09 -13.58
C THR A 704 -8.04 -6.10 -12.42
N LEU A 705 -6.83 -5.73 -11.99
CA LEU A 705 -6.62 -4.88 -10.82
C LEU A 705 -7.32 -3.49 -10.92
N PRO A 706 -7.39 -2.82 -12.09
CA PRO A 706 -8.19 -1.61 -12.23
C PRO A 706 -9.68 -1.82 -11.95
N VAL A 707 -10.25 -2.98 -12.27
CA VAL A 707 -11.65 -3.32 -11.97
C VAL A 707 -11.86 -3.42 -10.45
N ILE A 708 -10.97 -4.12 -9.75
CA ILE A 708 -11.01 -4.28 -8.29
C ILE A 708 -11.00 -2.91 -7.59
N TYR A 709 -10.16 -1.98 -8.06
CA TYR A 709 -10.14 -0.61 -7.56
C TYR A 709 -11.38 0.22 -7.94
N GLU A 710 -11.99 -0.03 -9.11
CA GLU A 710 -13.26 0.58 -9.46
C GLU A 710 -14.37 0.20 -8.47
N ARG A 711 -14.39 -1.07 -8.04
CA ARG A 711 -15.34 -1.60 -7.04
C ARG A 711 -15.22 -0.99 -5.63
N GLY A 712 -14.25 -0.12 -5.38
CA GLY A 712 -14.02 0.45 -4.05
C GLY A 712 -13.33 -0.53 -3.09
N LEU A 713 -12.60 -1.49 -3.65
CA LEU A 713 -11.66 -2.39 -2.97
C LEU A 713 -10.22 -1.92 -3.25
N PHE A 714 -9.22 -2.61 -2.70
CA PHE A 714 -7.81 -2.42 -3.05
C PHE A 714 -7.15 -3.75 -3.40
N GLY A 715 -5.99 -3.68 -4.06
CA GLY A 715 -5.19 -4.86 -4.36
C GLY A 715 -3.76 -4.50 -4.77
N ILE A 716 -3.03 -5.46 -5.30
CA ILE A 716 -1.64 -5.31 -5.72
C ILE A 716 -1.28 -6.30 -6.84
N HIS A 717 -0.41 -5.90 -7.76
CA HIS A 717 0.25 -6.84 -8.68
C HIS A 717 1.33 -7.64 -7.93
N HIS A 718 1.48 -8.93 -8.24
CA HIS A 718 2.56 -9.74 -7.64
C HIS A 718 3.03 -10.90 -8.54
N ASP A 719 4.33 -11.17 -8.55
CA ASP A 719 4.88 -12.46 -8.99
C ASP A 719 5.00 -13.43 -7.81
N TRP A 720 4.13 -14.45 -7.79
CA TRP A 720 4.12 -15.50 -6.77
C TRP A 720 5.32 -16.45 -6.80
N CYS A 721 6.20 -16.34 -7.81
CA CYS A 721 7.52 -16.98 -7.80
C CYS A 721 8.55 -16.22 -6.94
N GLU A 722 8.19 -15.06 -6.39
CA GLU A 722 8.99 -14.27 -5.46
C GLU A 722 8.29 -14.13 -4.09
N SER A 723 8.98 -13.63 -3.05
CA SER A 723 8.31 -13.36 -1.76
C SER A 723 7.46 -12.08 -1.81
N PHE A 724 6.28 -12.14 -1.20
CA PHE A 724 5.34 -11.04 -1.04
C PHE A 724 5.86 -9.97 -0.09
N ASN A 725 5.53 -8.71 -0.38
CA ASN A 725 5.94 -7.53 0.39
C ASN A 725 5.16 -7.33 1.71
N THR A 726 5.17 -8.36 2.57
CA THR A 726 4.54 -8.40 3.89
C THR A 726 5.49 -8.97 4.94
N TYR A 727 5.28 -8.60 6.20
CA TYR A 727 5.89 -9.30 7.33
C TYR A 727 5.37 -10.74 7.43
N PRO A 728 6.16 -11.68 7.98
CA PRO A 728 5.68 -13.03 8.29
C PRO A 728 4.54 -13.03 9.32
N ARG A 729 3.67 -14.04 9.26
CA ARG A 729 2.52 -14.24 10.17
C ARG A 729 1.54 -13.07 10.16
N ALA A 730 1.25 -12.53 8.97
CA ALA A 730 0.41 -11.33 8.81
C ALA A 730 -1.09 -11.63 8.61
N TYR A 731 -1.45 -12.76 7.98
CA TYR A 731 -2.83 -13.04 7.53
C TYR A 731 -3.47 -14.23 8.28
N ASP A 732 -4.78 -14.14 8.49
CA ASP A 732 -5.60 -15.16 9.17
C ASP A 732 -6.16 -16.20 8.17
N VAL A 733 -6.46 -15.77 6.95
CA VAL A 733 -6.94 -16.61 5.86
C VAL A 733 -6.20 -16.22 4.58
N LEU A 734 -5.66 -17.23 3.89
CA LEU A 734 -5.22 -17.15 2.51
C LEU A 734 -6.19 -17.94 1.63
N HIS A 735 -6.70 -17.33 0.57
CA HIS A 735 -7.58 -17.93 -0.42
C HIS A 735 -6.84 -18.04 -1.75
N ALA A 736 -6.93 -19.19 -2.41
CA ALA A 736 -6.29 -19.44 -3.69
C ALA A 736 -7.24 -20.22 -4.61
N ASP A 737 -7.70 -19.57 -5.69
CA ASP A 737 -8.53 -20.19 -6.72
C ASP A 737 -7.73 -20.36 -8.03
N HIS A 738 -7.53 -21.62 -8.42
CA HIS A 738 -6.79 -22.06 -9.61
C HIS A 738 -5.40 -21.38 -9.74
N LEU A 739 -4.70 -21.21 -8.62
CA LEU A 739 -3.39 -20.52 -8.56
C LEU A 739 -2.22 -21.51 -8.59
N PHE A 740 -2.35 -22.64 -7.90
CA PHE A 740 -1.27 -23.61 -7.84
C PHE A 740 -1.13 -24.34 -9.17
N SER A 741 -2.24 -24.64 -9.86
CA SER A 741 -2.19 -25.28 -11.18
C SER A 741 -1.71 -24.38 -12.31
N SER A 742 -1.87 -23.04 -12.18
CA SER A 742 -1.31 -22.09 -13.14
C SER A 742 0.20 -21.86 -12.92
N ILE A 743 0.64 -21.70 -11.67
CA ILE A 743 2.01 -21.28 -11.35
C ILE A 743 3.06 -22.41 -11.47
N GLN A 744 2.65 -23.67 -11.35
CA GLN A 744 3.57 -24.82 -11.41
C GLN A 744 4.39 -24.91 -12.71
N ASN A 745 3.96 -24.24 -13.78
CA ASN A 745 4.69 -24.11 -15.04
C ASN A 745 5.86 -23.10 -14.99
N ARG A 746 5.88 -22.19 -14.00
CA ARG A 746 6.89 -21.13 -13.84
C ARG A 746 7.84 -21.38 -12.66
N CYS A 747 7.33 -21.90 -11.55
CA CYS A 747 8.15 -22.20 -10.37
C CYS A 747 7.58 -23.35 -9.52
N LYS A 748 8.43 -23.93 -8.67
CA LYS A 748 8.14 -25.14 -7.90
C LYS A 748 7.10 -24.86 -6.81
N LEU A 749 6.04 -25.66 -6.72
CA LEU A 749 4.99 -25.47 -5.70
C LEU A 749 5.54 -25.38 -4.26
N VAL A 750 6.61 -26.10 -3.95
CA VAL A 750 7.28 -26.07 -2.63
C VAL A 750 7.77 -24.67 -2.22
N THR A 751 8.18 -23.80 -3.15
CA THR A 751 8.58 -22.41 -2.81
C THR A 751 7.37 -21.55 -2.52
N VAL A 752 6.27 -21.75 -3.26
CA VAL A 752 5.00 -21.06 -3.02
C VAL A 752 4.42 -21.49 -1.66
N ILE A 753 4.49 -22.77 -1.31
CA ILE A 753 4.02 -23.29 -0.02
C ILE A 753 4.90 -22.80 1.15
N ALA A 754 6.22 -22.66 0.97
CA ALA A 754 7.09 -22.03 1.97
C ALA A 754 6.72 -20.55 2.22
N GLU A 755 6.40 -19.81 1.14
CA GLU A 755 5.92 -18.43 1.23
C GLU A 755 4.53 -18.33 1.88
N VAL A 756 3.63 -19.25 1.57
CA VAL A 756 2.31 -19.39 2.22
C VAL A 756 2.45 -19.67 3.72
N ASP A 757 3.38 -20.54 4.14
CA ASP A 757 3.71 -20.68 5.57
C ASP A 757 4.31 -19.39 6.14
N ARG A 758 5.17 -18.68 5.42
CA ARG A 758 5.73 -17.40 5.90
C ARG A 758 4.64 -16.38 6.17
N ILE A 759 3.71 -16.19 5.23
CA ILE A 759 2.64 -15.18 5.29
C ILE A 759 1.58 -15.55 6.36
N LEU A 760 1.20 -16.82 6.45
CA LEU A 760 0.07 -17.27 7.27
C LEU A 760 0.39 -17.33 8.78
N ARG A 761 -0.53 -16.81 9.60
CA ARG A 761 -0.48 -16.93 11.07
C ARG A 761 -0.59 -18.39 11.53
N PRO A 762 0.05 -18.79 12.65
CA PRO A 762 -0.34 -20.02 13.35
C PRO A 762 -1.85 -20.02 13.63
N GLU A 763 -2.52 -21.15 13.43
CA GLU A 763 -3.99 -21.33 13.42
C GLU A 763 -4.78 -20.59 12.33
N GLY A 764 -4.07 -19.82 11.49
CA GLY A 764 -4.59 -19.34 10.21
C GLY A 764 -4.88 -20.49 9.25
N LYS A 765 -5.65 -20.19 8.20
CA LYS A 765 -6.17 -21.17 7.25
C LYS A 765 -5.73 -20.85 5.83
N LEU A 766 -5.41 -21.89 5.06
CA LEU A 766 -5.33 -21.83 3.61
C LEU A 766 -6.57 -22.53 3.05
N ILE A 767 -7.29 -21.84 2.18
CA ILE A 767 -8.40 -22.37 1.38
C ILE A 767 -7.92 -22.43 -0.07
N VAL A 768 -7.95 -23.61 -0.67
CA VAL A 768 -7.53 -23.85 -2.05
C VAL A 768 -8.69 -24.44 -2.84
N ARG A 769 -9.00 -23.83 -3.98
CA ARG A 769 -9.81 -24.41 -5.06
C ARG A 769 -8.89 -24.64 -6.25
N ASP A 770 -8.70 -25.88 -6.66
CA ASP A 770 -7.81 -26.22 -7.77
C ASP A 770 -8.03 -27.67 -8.24
N LYS A 771 -7.40 -28.04 -9.36
CA LYS A 771 -7.47 -29.39 -9.94
C LYS A 771 -7.08 -30.48 -8.93
N THR A 772 -7.75 -31.62 -8.99
CA THR A 772 -7.61 -32.71 -7.98
C THR A 772 -6.17 -33.19 -7.78
N GLU A 773 -5.34 -33.24 -8.82
CA GLU A 773 -3.91 -33.60 -8.73
C GLU A 773 -3.10 -32.52 -8.00
N THR A 774 -3.44 -31.25 -8.26
CA THR A 774 -2.80 -30.08 -7.63
C THR A 774 -3.18 -29.98 -6.16
N ILE A 775 -4.46 -30.21 -5.83
CA ILE A 775 -4.96 -30.35 -4.47
C ILE A 775 -4.24 -31.47 -3.72
N SER A 776 -4.03 -32.62 -4.36
CA SER A 776 -3.30 -33.75 -3.78
C SER A 776 -1.84 -33.41 -3.46
N ALA A 777 -1.16 -32.68 -4.36
CA ALA A 777 0.20 -32.20 -4.12
C ALA A 777 0.27 -31.19 -2.96
N VAL A 778 -0.67 -30.23 -2.90
CA VAL A 778 -0.76 -29.23 -1.82
C VAL A 778 -1.12 -29.89 -0.48
N GLU A 779 -2.00 -30.90 -0.48
CA GLU A 779 -2.35 -31.66 0.72
C GLU A 779 -1.14 -32.46 1.26
N SER A 780 -0.34 -33.07 0.37
CA SER A 780 0.90 -33.76 0.76
C SER A 780 1.91 -32.80 1.41
N MET A 781 2.15 -31.64 0.79
CA MET A 781 3.00 -30.61 1.39
C MET A 781 2.45 -30.10 2.73
N ALA A 782 1.14 -29.87 2.85
CA ALA A 782 0.51 -29.47 4.11
C ALA A 782 0.66 -30.55 5.22
N LYS A 783 0.52 -31.84 4.87
CA LYS A 783 0.78 -32.97 5.79
C LYS A 783 2.24 -32.98 6.27
N SER A 784 3.21 -32.79 5.37
CA SER A 784 4.65 -32.73 5.71
C SER A 784 5.02 -31.53 6.61
N LEU A 785 4.30 -30.39 6.48
CA LEU A 785 4.38 -29.24 7.39
C LEU A 785 3.72 -29.49 8.76
N GLN A 786 3.20 -30.70 9.00
CA GLN A 786 2.35 -31.06 10.12
C GLN A 786 1.09 -30.19 10.26
N TRP A 787 0.58 -29.60 9.18
CA TRP A 787 -0.69 -28.85 9.23
C TRP A 787 -1.88 -29.81 9.45
N GLU A 788 -3.06 -29.26 9.67
CA GLU A 788 -4.28 -30.01 9.91
C GLU A 788 -5.21 -29.88 8.71
N ILE A 789 -5.53 -30.99 8.05
CA ILE A 789 -6.58 -31.01 7.03
C ILE A 789 -7.92 -30.86 7.78
N ARG A 790 -8.70 -29.83 7.43
CA ARG A 790 -9.99 -29.51 8.07
C ARG A 790 -11.17 -29.90 7.18
N MET A 791 -10.99 -29.78 5.87
CA MET A 791 -11.91 -30.26 4.83
C MET A 791 -11.09 -30.60 3.59
N ILE A 792 -11.45 -31.70 2.93
CA ILE A 792 -11.06 -32.00 1.56
C ILE A 792 -12.30 -32.54 0.84
N TYR A 793 -12.53 -32.05 -0.37
CA TYR A 793 -13.64 -32.43 -1.24
C TYR A 793 -13.14 -32.41 -2.69
N SER A 794 -13.58 -33.33 -3.52
CA SER A 794 -13.29 -33.36 -4.95
C SER A 794 -14.49 -33.86 -5.74
N LYS A 795 -14.77 -33.19 -6.86
CA LYS A 795 -15.89 -33.50 -7.75
C LYS A 795 -15.56 -33.02 -9.17
N ASP A 796 -15.87 -33.85 -10.17
CA ASP A 796 -15.81 -33.54 -11.60
C ASP A 796 -14.45 -32.98 -12.09
N GLY A 797 -13.36 -33.38 -11.42
CA GLY A 797 -11.98 -32.96 -11.70
C GLY A 797 -11.45 -31.86 -10.77
N GLU A 798 -12.33 -31.02 -10.23
CA GLU A 798 -11.99 -29.93 -9.32
C GLU A 798 -12.02 -30.35 -7.85
N GLY A 799 -11.23 -29.66 -7.02
CA GLY A 799 -11.12 -29.95 -5.59
C GLY A 799 -11.10 -28.69 -4.70
N LEU A 800 -11.66 -28.83 -3.51
CA LEU A 800 -11.66 -27.85 -2.43
C LEU A 800 -10.90 -28.42 -1.22
N LEU A 801 -9.87 -27.70 -0.78
CA LEU A 801 -9.02 -28.07 0.36
C LEU A 801 -8.97 -26.91 1.36
N CYS A 802 -9.34 -27.17 2.61
CA CYS A 802 -9.13 -26.24 3.72
C CYS A 802 -8.18 -26.86 4.74
N VAL A 803 -7.05 -26.19 4.99
CA VAL A 803 -6.04 -26.61 5.96
C VAL A 803 -5.80 -25.54 7.02
N ARG A 804 -5.59 -25.96 8.27
CA ARG A 804 -5.21 -25.11 9.40
C ARG A 804 -3.74 -25.29 9.73
N LYS A 805 -2.98 -24.19 9.70
CA LYS A 805 -1.57 -24.15 10.10
C LYS A 805 -1.42 -24.37 11.60
N LYS A 806 -0.45 -25.18 12.03
CA LYS A 806 -0.10 -25.37 13.45
C LYS A 806 1.05 -24.45 13.88
N PHE A 807 1.36 -24.42 15.18
CA PHE A 807 2.54 -23.76 15.74
C PHE A 807 3.86 -24.51 15.48
N TRP A 808 3.81 -25.65 14.78
CA TRP A 808 4.98 -26.50 14.55
C TRP A 808 6.07 -25.82 13.72
N ARG A 809 7.32 -26.15 14.06
CA ARG A 809 8.53 -25.84 13.31
C ARG A 809 9.50 -27.02 13.40
N PRO A 810 10.30 -27.28 12.33
CA PRO A 810 11.36 -28.29 12.36
C PRO A 810 12.50 -27.87 13.31
N THR A 811 13.38 -28.80 13.64
CA THR A 811 14.53 -28.58 14.54
C THR A 811 15.85 -28.32 13.81
N VAL A 812 15.94 -28.65 12.52
CA VAL A 812 17.13 -28.43 11.68
C VAL A 812 17.11 -26.99 11.14
N GLU A 813 18.22 -26.27 11.24
CA GLU A 813 18.37 -24.91 10.70
C GLU A 813 18.98 -24.93 9.28
N GLU A 814 18.62 -23.94 8.46
CA GLU A 814 19.23 -23.67 7.16
C GLU A 814 19.85 -22.26 7.11
N PRO A 815 21.19 -22.12 7.06
CA PRO A 815 21.86 -20.82 6.97
C PRO A 815 21.64 -20.13 5.62
N ILE A 816 20.78 -19.11 5.60
CA ILE A 816 20.45 -18.36 4.39
C ILE A 816 21.56 -17.34 4.11
N LYS A 817 22.58 -17.79 3.36
CA LYS A 817 23.78 -17.01 2.97
C LYS A 817 23.45 -15.64 2.37
N ALA A 818 22.30 -15.48 1.72
CA ALA A 818 21.84 -14.21 1.15
C ALA A 818 21.46 -13.17 2.22
N ALA A 819 21.03 -13.63 3.40
CA ALA A 819 20.40 -12.83 4.45
C ALA A 819 21.15 -12.88 5.80
N ILE A 820 22.44 -13.22 5.77
CA ILE A 820 23.36 -13.12 6.90
C ILE A 820 24.25 -11.88 6.69
N VAL A 821 24.23 -11.00 7.68
CA VAL A 821 25.02 -9.76 7.77
C VAL A 821 26.42 -10.09 8.27
#